data_AF-A0A518CQQ0-F1
#
_entry.id   AF-A0A518CQQ0-F1
#
_cell.length_a   1.000
_cell.length_b   1.000
_cell.length_c   1.000
_cell.angle_alpha   90.00
_cell.angle_beta   90.00
_cell.angle_gamma   90.00
#
_symmetry.space_group_name_H-M   'P 1'
#
loop_
_entity.id
_entity.type
_entity.pdbx_description
1 polymer ?
#
loop_
_entity_poly.entity_id
_entity_poly.type
_entity_poly.pdbx_seq_one_letter_code
_entity_poly.pdbx_strand_id
1 'polypeptide(L)'
;MAIFSDYPNKPNPLGRKLNPNSHNLVSEYEGTARVCADLNATTIAGTTLRLYLTGSRTDLKTKCLNPFDQYLLVQKMRLHASEQIEEIIRHQVLTLISNPNEDMDWQEVAESTQSCLEIVGTAYWWVPLNKLGVPQSIIPLLPQMYRPVYEDKRFVGLAEYGSTSIKYRREELIVFRMNNLKGGIEGLSPLHSVWEQVSIDSKIDARMADMIDNNARPDIIISPKSEDSIWTDDVKERYKLEFNQEFSGSGSGKSWFADGDIDINTLNFSPVDTAIFEHKKISKELICNAFNVPPALLGGGQFNRATLDAAKEQHAVSMEYRARKFAGRMTKFLLPMFDGTENMFFAFDDISPENRLEKVNELNTLRNAQIITGNEARFEIGLAPHPDADTLHPIVPGLDVGGTPTEEETVTDELIPVEQPVEEKPQDQAMNGAQIGSMVDIIANVREGIIPVDSALGILQAAYPALSEQQIDSIINPLRDLPIIQEEKPESEPEPEPISEPEPELQLEEKKIPDHIRQEMKVKAKTKNLKTGLVPNGDELKDICVDFYNRKRIEVIGDLDKGDLDKGITKSLPTKFVPLESWTDDLSEKCRPVVEFYYESEAKSLLERIGASPDVFSVTNPETVKAIDKIVYAFCQSTVESTTKSLNDALTQLRDELSQGLETGDSIQLMTKKVNDIFEGLTKNHAQMIARTESARAHHMGFIQGCKDSGVVSGLKWLASPDDPDGRCKELDGKVVKLDGSFITGQSNKPEYSNIQMPPLHPRCKCQLLAVIDD
;
A
#
# COMPACT_ATOMS: atom_id res chain seq x y z
N MET A 1 9.34 7.40 38.98
CA MET A 1 9.84 8.30 37.92
C MET A 1 10.02 7.46 36.67
N ALA A 2 9.47 7.91 35.55
CA ALA A 2 9.65 7.38 34.19
C ALA A 2 9.09 5.97 33.88
N ILE A 3 7.76 5.80 33.81
CA ILE A 3 7.19 4.84 32.84
C ILE A 3 5.83 5.40 32.36
N PHE A 4 5.69 5.65 31.05
CA PHE A 4 4.44 5.96 30.31
C PHE A 4 3.93 7.41 30.20
N SER A 5 4.78 8.44 30.14
CA SER A 5 4.32 9.80 29.76
C SER A 5 5.00 10.43 28.55
N ASP A 6 6.12 9.89 28.06
CA ASP A 6 6.74 10.39 26.84
C ASP A 6 7.34 9.18 26.12
N TYR A 7 6.68 8.68 25.07
CA TYR A 7 7.47 8.14 23.97
C TYR A 7 8.10 9.39 23.34
N PRO A 8 9.40 9.66 23.57
CA PRO A 8 10.02 10.81 22.94
C PRO A 8 9.86 10.63 21.43
N ASN A 9 9.66 11.75 20.75
CA ASN A 9 9.84 11.97 19.32
C ASN A 9 11.26 11.59 18.86
N LYS A 10 11.69 10.36 19.13
CA LYS A 10 12.89 9.77 18.56
C LYS A 10 12.47 9.13 17.25
N PRO A 11 13.15 9.44 16.13
CA PRO A 11 12.92 8.72 14.90
C PRO A 11 13.09 7.23 15.17
N ASN A 12 12.17 6.42 14.64
CA ASN A 12 12.33 4.96 14.64
C ASN A 12 13.70 4.63 14.01
N PRO A 13 14.43 3.58 14.45
CA PRO A 13 15.69 3.12 13.84
C PRO A 13 15.69 2.97 12.30
N LEU A 14 14.52 3.01 11.65
CA LEU A 14 14.35 3.07 10.18
C LEU A 14 14.26 4.49 9.58
N GLY A 15 14.48 5.56 10.35
CA GLY A 15 14.40 6.94 9.86
C GLY A 15 12.97 7.44 9.52
N ARG A 16 11.92 6.72 9.94
CA ARG A 16 10.52 7.12 9.70
C ARG A 16 10.12 8.33 10.56
N LYS A 17 9.29 9.23 10.00
CA LYS A 17 8.68 10.37 10.72
C LYS A 17 7.91 9.90 11.96
N LEU A 18 7.78 10.81 12.93
CA LEU A 18 7.16 10.64 14.24
C LEU A 18 5.84 9.84 14.20
N ASN A 19 5.55 9.05 15.24
CA ASN A 19 4.20 8.59 15.53
C ASN A 19 3.27 9.82 15.59
N PRO A 20 2.14 9.83 14.86
CA PRO A 20 1.24 10.97 14.84
C PRO A 20 0.64 11.19 16.24
N ASN A 21 0.62 12.44 16.69
CA ASN A 21 -0.10 12.83 17.91
C ASN A 21 -1.59 13.04 17.62
N SER A 22 -2.39 13.35 18.64
CA SER A 22 -3.83 13.59 18.50
C SER A 22 -4.16 14.72 17.53
N HIS A 23 -3.38 15.81 17.50
CA HIS A 23 -3.57 16.90 16.53
C HIS A 23 -3.33 16.45 15.08
N ASN A 24 -2.28 15.66 14.85
CA ASN A 24 -2.01 15.11 13.52
C ASN A 24 -3.16 14.20 13.07
N LEU A 25 -3.60 13.27 13.92
CA LEU A 25 -4.71 12.37 13.59
C LEU A 25 -5.99 13.15 13.26
N VAL A 26 -6.31 14.19 14.03
CA VAL A 26 -7.48 15.04 13.78
C VAL A 26 -7.33 15.86 12.50
N SER A 27 -6.13 16.28 12.10
CA SER A 27 -5.95 17.01 10.84
C SER A 27 -6.17 16.15 9.59
N GLU A 28 -6.07 14.82 9.69
CA GLU A 28 -6.40 13.90 8.59
C GLU A 28 -7.81 13.29 8.74
N TYR A 29 -8.68 13.89 9.55
CA TYR A 29 -10.10 13.55 9.62
C TYR A 29 -10.84 14.11 8.40
N GLU A 30 -10.45 13.63 7.22
CA GLU A 30 -10.95 14.07 5.92
C GLU A 30 -11.12 12.86 4.99
N GLY A 31 -11.69 13.09 3.80
CA GLY A 31 -11.81 12.09 2.74
C GLY A 31 -12.44 10.76 3.18
N THR A 32 -11.84 9.64 2.78
CA THR A 32 -12.36 8.29 3.08
C THR A 32 -12.28 7.97 4.58
N ALA A 33 -11.25 8.44 5.28
CA ALA A 33 -11.08 8.21 6.71
C ALA A 33 -12.23 8.82 7.52
N ARG A 34 -12.61 10.06 7.20
CA ARG A 34 -13.79 10.71 7.80
C ARG A 34 -15.06 9.94 7.52
N VAL A 35 -15.33 9.57 6.27
CA VAL A 35 -16.56 8.83 5.91
C VAL A 35 -16.68 7.52 6.69
N CYS A 36 -15.58 6.77 6.82
CA CYS A 36 -15.57 5.53 7.60
C CYS A 36 -15.81 5.79 9.10
N ALA A 37 -15.16 6.81 9.68
CA ALA A 37 -15.34 7.18 11.08
C ALA A 37 -16.78 7.62 11.36
N ASP A 38 -17.35 8.46 10.49
CA ASP A 38 -18.72 8.98 10.60
C ASP A 38 -19.74 7.87 10.46
N LEU A 39 -19.55 6.94 9.53
CA LEU A 39 -20.44 5.79 9.39
C LEU A 39 -20.44 4.92 10.66
N ASN A 40 -19.26 4.67 11.24
CA ASN A 40 -19.16 3.92 12.49
C ASN A 40 -19.80 4.68 13.66
N ALA A 41 -19.56 5.99 13.76
CA ALA A 41 -20.07 6.84 14.83
C ALA A 41 -21.59 6.97 14.78
N THR A 42 -22.14 7.29 13.62
CA THR A 42 -23.59 7.43 13.39
C THR A 42 -24.32 6.11 13.58
N THR A 43 -23.72 4.98 13.22
CA THR A 43 -24.34 3.65 13.45
C THR A 43 -24.50 3.37 14.94
N ILE A 44 -23.48 3.66 15.75
CA ILE A 44 -23.55 3.45 17.20
C ILE A 44 -24.50 4.46 17.86
N ALA A 45 -24.40 5.74 17.49
CA ALA A 45 -25.24 6.78 18.06
C ALA A 45 -26.71 6.68 17.66
N GLY A 46 -26.98 6.18 16.45
CA GLY A 46 -28.32 5.86 15.96
C GLY A 46 -28.93 4.62 16.60
N THR A 47 -28.15 3.83 17.35
CA THR A 47 -28.65 2.67 18.10
C THR A 47 -29.10 3.09 19.49
N THR A 48 -30.29 2.66 19.91
CA THR A 48 -30.85 3.01 21.22
C THR A 48 -30.03 2.36 22.35
N LEU A 49 -29.61 3.16 23.31
CA LEU A 49 -29.00 2.69 24.56
C LEU A 49 -30.07 2.47 25.63
N ARG A 50 -30.12 1.29 26.23
CA ARG A 50 -31.07 0.93 27.30
C ARG A 50 -30.36 0.57 28.60
N LEU A 51 -31.07 0.73 29.70
CA LEU A 51 -30.63 0.36 31.04
C LEU A 51 -31.42 -0.85 31.52
N TYR A 52 -30.72 -1.87 32.01
CA TYR A 52 -31.29 -3.13 32.47
C TYR A 52 -30.94 -3.40 33.93
N LEU A 53 -31.80 -4.16 34.60
CA LEU A 53 -31.64 -4.66 35.96
C LEU A 53 -31.59 -6.19 35.93
N THR A 54 -30.62 -6.79 36.62
CA THR A 54 -30.65 -8.21 36.95
C THR A 54 -31.43 -8.44 38.25
N GLY A 55 -32.49 -9.25 38.17
CA GLY A 55 -33.49 -9.44 39.22
C GLY A 55 -34.69 -8.48 39.07
N SER A 56 -35.39 -8.25 40.18
CA SER A 56 -36.56 -7.36 40.22
C SER A 56 -36.46 -6.43 41.43
N ARG A 57 -36.93 -5.19 41.26
CA ARG A 57 -36.94 -4.15 42.30
C ARG A 57 -38.23 -3.35 42.24
N THR A 58 -38.95 -3.32 43.34
CA THR A 58 -40.27 -2.66 43.43
C THR A 58 -40.19 -1.14 43.48
N ASP A 59 -39.03 -0.58 43.82
CA ASP A 59 -38.81 0.87 43.88
C ASP A 59 -38.50 1.50 42.51
N LEU A 60 -38.24 0.69 41.49
CA LEU A 60 -37.92 1.13 40.14
C LEU A 60 -39.08 0.90 39.18
N LYS A 61 -39.24 1.82 38.23
CA LYS A 61 -40.21 1.62 37.14
C LYS A 61 -39.54 0.81 36.04
N THR A 62 -39.87 -0.48 36.00
CA THR A 62 -39.33 -1.43 35.03
C THR A 62 -40.39 -1.93 34.04
N LYS A 63 -39.92 -2.51 32.94
CA LYS A 63 -40.70 -3.23 31.93
C LYS A 63 -40.10 -4.62 31.77
N CYS A 64 -40.95 -5.65 31.82
CA CYS A 64 -40.51 -7.01 31.51
C CYS A 64 -40.17 -7.12 30.03
N LEU A 65 -39.06 -7.79 29.73
CA LEU A 65 -38.71 -8.18 28.38
C LEU A 65 -39.55 -9.38 27.94
N ASN A 66 -39.73 -9.51 26.63
CA ASN A 66 -40.29 -10.75 26.10
C ASN A 66 -39.24 -11.88 26.25
N PRO A 67 -39.66 -13.17 26.26
CA PRO A 67 -38.73 -14.28 26.47
C PRO A 67 -37.59 -14.36 25.45
N PHE A 68 -37.84 -13.96 24.21
CA PHE A 68 -36.87 -14.04 23.12
C PHE A 68 -35.80 -12.94 23.22
N ASP A 69 -36.20 -11.69 23.42
CA ASP A 69 -35.32 -10.55 23.68
C ASP A 69 -34.47 -10.80 24.93
N GLN A 70 -35.07 -11.35 25.99
CA GLN A 70 -34.33 -11.73 27.19
C GLN A 70 -33.28 -12.80 26.88
N TYR A 71 -33.65 -13.84 26.12
CA TYR A 71 -32.70 -14.87 25.69
C TYR A 71 -31.54 -14.29 24.86
N LEU A 72 -31.84 -13.45 23.87
CA LEU A 72 -30.83 -12.79 23.04
C LEU A 72 -29.91 -11.90 23.88
N LEU A 73 -30.48 -11.10 24.79
CA LEU A 73 -29.71 -10.23 25.68
C LEU A 73 -28.80 -11.03 26.62
N VAL A 74 -29.31 -12.12 27.22
CA VAL A 74 -28.52 -13.03 28.06
C VAL A 74 -27.34 -13.60 27.29
N GLN A 75 -27.53 -14.02 26.03
CA GLN A 75 -26.45 -14.53 25.19
C GLN A 75 -25.45 -13.44 24.80
N LYS A 76 -25.94 -12.28 24.35
CA LYS A 76 -25.14 -11.12 23.92
C LYS A 76 -24.26 -10.59 25.06
N MET A 77 -24.82 -10.53 26.26
CA MET A 77 -24.14 -10.04 27.47
C MET A 77 -23.43 -11.13 28.27
N ARG A 78 -23.58 -12.41 27.88
CA ARG A 78 -23.02 -13.59 28.57
C ARG A 78 -23.43 -13.69 30.04
N LEU A 79 -24.70 -13.41 30.32
CA LEU A 79 -25.31 -13.52 31.64
C LEU A 79 -25.71 -14.96 31.95
N HIS A 80 -26.02 -15.27 33.21
CA HIS A 80 -26.52 -16.58 33.59
C HIS A 80 -27.97 -16.77 33.09
N ALA A 81 -28.27 -17.92 32.49
CA ALA A 81 -29.59 -18.20 31.90
C ALA A 81 -30.76 -18.15 32.89
N SER A 82 -30.50 -18.27 34.20
CA SER A 82 -31.50 -18.16 35.25
C SER A 82 -31.79 -16.72 35.70
N GLU A 83 -31.05 -15.72 35.21
CA GLU A 83 -31.25 -14.33 35.60
C GLU A 83 -32.50 -13.76 34.92
N GLN A 84 -33.44 -13.31 35.74
CA GLN A 84 -34.53 -12.46 35.28
C GLN A 84 -33.97 -11.07 34.98
N ILE A 85 -34.30 -10.53 33.79
CA ILE A 85 -33.84 -9.21 33.37
C ILE A 85 -35.05 -8.33 33.10
N GLU A 86 -35.03 -7.13 33.68
CA GLU A 86 -36.05 -6.12 33.43
C GLU A 86 -35.41 -4.85 32.85
N GLU A 87 -36.07 -4.22 31.87
CA GLU A 87 -35.67 -2.92 31.33
C GLU A 87 -36.10 -1.81 32.30
N ILE A 88 -35.17 -0.95 32.72
CA ILE A 88 -35.48 0.22 33.54
C ILE A 88 -35.92 1.36 32.63
N ILE A 89 -37.16 1.83 32.80
CA ILE A 89 -37.74 2.90 31.95
C ILE A 89 -37.42 4.29 32.52
N ARG A 90 -37.22 4.41 33.84
CA ARG A 90 -36.96 5.69 34.51
C ARG A 90 -35.85 5.54 35.54
N HIS A 91 -34.78 6.29 35.33
CA HIS A 91 -33.66 6.41 36.26
C HIS A 91 -32.98 7.78 36.07
N GLN A 92 -32.35 8.33 37.12
CA GLN A 92 -31.65 9.61 37.03
C GLN A 92 -30.56 9.60 35.96
N VAL A 93 -29.87 8.47 35.80
CA VAL A 93 -28.85 8.31 34.74
C VAL A 93 -29.43 8.40 33.33
N LEU A 94 -30.67 7.92 33.11
CA LEU A 94 -31.33 8.01 31.81
C LEU A 94 -31.71 9.46 31.52
N THR A 95 -32.16 10.21 32.53
CA THR A 95 -32.40 11.65 32.41
C THR A 95 -31.12 12.41 32.07
N LEU A 96 -30.00 12.07 32.72
CA LEU A 96 -28.69 12.65 32.40
C LEU A 96 -28.25 12.31 30.97
N ILE A 97 -28.42 11.06 30.54
CA ILE A 97 -28.05 10.63 29.19
C ILE A 97 -28.88 11.36 28.13
N SER A 98 -30.20 11.48 28.32
CA SER A 98 -31.08 12.17 27.38
C SER A 98 -30.80 13.67 27.25
N ASN A 99 -30.26 14.31 28.30
CA ASN A 99 -29.88 15.72 28.29
C ASN A 99 -28.48 15.88 28.92
N PRO A 100 -27.42 15.49 28.20
CA PRO A 100 -26.08 15.34 28.78
C PRO A 100 -25.46 16.68 29.14
N ASN A 101 -25.66 17.72 28.33
CA ASN A 101 -25.25 19.08 28.64
C ASN A 101 -26.13 20.10 27.89
N GLU A 102 -25.85 21.40 28.04
CA GLU A 102 -26.66 22.46 27.43
C GLU A 102 -26.47 22.59 25.91
N ASP A 103 -25.33 22.17 25.39
CA ASP A 103 -24.92 22.38 24.01
C ASP A 103 -25.16 21.17 23.11
N MET A 104 -25.15 19.96 23.68
CA MET A 104 -25.20 18.70 22.95
C MET A 104 -26.29 17.77 23.47
N ASP A 105 -26.96 17.07 22.57
CA ASP A 105 -27.84 15.96 22.90
C ASP A 105 -27.08 14.62 23.05
N TRP A 106 -27.80 13.54 23.39
CA TRP A 106 -27.20 12.21 23.50
C TRP A 106 -26.54 11.74 22.21
N GLN A 107 -27.19 12.01 21.07
CA GLN A 107 -26.74 11.52 19.78
C GLN A 107 -25.39 12.17 19.44
N GLU A 108 -25.28 13.49 19.58
CA GLU A 108 -24.03 14.22 19.36
C GLU A 108 -22.92 13.78 20.32
N VAL A 109 -23.25 13.51 21.59
CA VAL A 109 -22.26 12.99 22.56
C VAL A 109 -21.78 11.59 22.16
N ALA A 110 -22.68 10.70 21.76
CA ALA A 110 -22.34 9.35 21.33
C ALA A 110 -21.52 9.36 20.02
N GLU A 111 -21.92 10.16 19.03
CA GLU A 111 -21.20 10.34 17.77
C GLU A 111 -19.80 10.88 18.01
N SER A 112 -19.67 12.00 18.75
CA SER A 112 -18.38 12.61 19.08
C SER A 112 -17.46 11.63 19.82
N THR A 113 -18.02 10.86 20.75
CA THR A 113 -17.25 9.85 21.51
C THR A 113 -16.73 8.75 20.58
N GLN A 114 -17.57 8.21 19.71
CA GLN A 114 -17.15 7.16 18.79
C GLN A 114 -16.18 7.70 17.73
N SER A 115 -16.41 8.88 17.18
CA SER A 115 -15.47 9.53 16.24
C SER A 115 -14.10 9.72 16.87
N CYS A 116 -14.01 10.17 18.13
CA CYS A 116 -12.75 10.27 18.84
C CYS A 116 -12.05 8.90 18.99
N LEU A 117 -12.80 7.81 19.20
CA LEU A 117 -12.24 6.46 19.24
C LEU A 117 -11.73 6.00 17.87
N GLU A 118 -12.47 6.26 16.78
CA GLU A 118 -12.05 5.87 15.43
C GLU A 118 -10.83 6.67 14.92
N ILE A 119 -10.69 7.94 15.33
CA ILE A 119 -9.64 8.86 14.85
C ILE A 119 -8.42 8.87 15.77
N VAL A 120 -8.61 9.07 17.08
CA VAL A 120 -7.50 9.20 18.05
C VAL A 120 -7.29 7.92 18.87
N GLY A 121 -8.32 7.09 19.02
CA GLY A 121 -8.26 5.84 19.79
C GLY A 121 -8.65 6.02 21.25
N THR A 122 -8.89 7.28 21.66
CA THR A 122 -9.26 7.66 23.02
C THR A 122 -10.32 8.74 22.97
N ALA A 123 -11.30 8.66 23.87
CA ALA A 123 -12.28 9.71 24.10
C ALA A 123 -12.39 9.97 25.61
N TYR A 124 -12.74 11.20 25.98
CA TYR A 124 -12.81 11.64 27.37
C TYR A 124 -14.16 12.28 27.64
N TRP A 125 -14.80 11.93 28.75
CA TRP A 125 -15.94 12.66 29.29
C TRP A 125 -15.54 13.26 30.63
N TRP A 126 -15.84 14.54 30.79
CA TRP A 126 -15.89 15.19 32.09
C TRP A 126 -17.32 15.16 32.62
N VAL A 127 -17.47 14.68 33.85
CA VAL A 127 -18.73 14.45 34.54
C VAL A 127 -18.65 15.17 35.90
N PRO A 128 -18.94 16.48 35.95
CA PRO A 128 -18.88 17.24 37.19
C PRO A 128 -19.89 16.71 38.21
N LEU A 129 -19.45 16.61 39.46
CA LEU A 129 -20.28 16.16 40.58
C LEU A 129 -20.76 17.36 41.40
N ASN A 130 -22.04 17.35 41.78
CA ASN A 130 -22.56 18.35 42.72
C ASN A 130 -22.03 18.11 44.16
N LYS A 131 -22.41 18.98 45.10
CA LYS A 131 -22.01 18.86 46.52
C LYS A 131 -22.44 17.56 47.20
N LEU A 132 -23.44 16.87 46.65
CA LEU A 132 -23.96 15.58 47.12
C LEU A 132 -23.32 14.38 46.40
N GLY A 133 -22.35 14.62 45.50
CA GLY A 133 -21.68 13.56 44.74
C GLY A 133 -22.45 13.04 43.53
N VAL A 134 -23.56 13.69 43.14
CA VAL A 134 -24.38 13.27 42.00
C VAL A 134 -23.87 13.93 40.71
N PRO A 135 -23.69 13.17 39.61
CA PRO A 135 -23.38 13.70 38.28
C PRO A 135 -24.38 14.76 37.79
N GLN A 136 -23.87 15.88 37.26
CA GLN A 136 -24.72 16.97 36.73
C GLN A 136 -24.79 17.00 35.21
N SER A 137 -23.68 16.74 34.52
CA SER A 137 -23.59 16.79 33.06
C SER A 137 -22.58 15.77 32.55
N ILE A 138 -22.65 15.43 31.26
CA ILE A 138 -21.67 14.65 30.52
C ILE A 138 -21.14 15.57 29.42
N ILE A 139 -19.88 15.96 29.55
CA ILE A 139 -19.22 16.89 28.62
C ILE A 139 -18.10 16.12 27.91
N PRO A 140 -18.25 15.80 26.61
CA PRO A 140 -17.17 15.20 25.85
C PRO A 140 -16.03 16.21 25.67
N LEU A 141 -14.82 15.77 26.00
CA LEU A 141 -13.60 16.55 25.82
C LEU A 141 -12.85 16.04 24.58
N LEU A 142 -12.48 16.98 23.71
CA LEU A 142 -11.69 16.69 22.52
C LEU A 142 -10.28 16.21 22.92
N PRO A 143 -9.82 15.04 22.43
CA PRO A 143 -8.52 14.46 22.83
C PRO A 143 -7.32 15.36 22.54
N GLN A 144 -7.39 16.20 21.49
CA GLN A 144 -6.33 17.15 21.16
C GLN A 144 -6.22 18.32 22.15
N MET A 145 -7.26 18.58 22.94
CA MET A 145 -7.28 19.64 23.96
C MET A 145 -6.96 19.08 25.36
N TYR A 146 -6.73 17.77 25.49
CA TYR A 146 -6.60 17.10 26.77
C TYR A 146 -5.29 16.31 26.85
N ARG A 147 -4.55 16.49 27.95
CA ARG A 147 -3.33 15.75 28.27
C ARG A 147 -3.46 15.00 29.60
N PRO A 148 -3.18 13.68 29.63
CA PRO A 148 -3.08 12.94 30.88
C PRO A 148 -1.82 13.35 31.67
N VAL A 149 -1.98 13.72 32.95
CA VAL A 149 -0.88 14.05 33.87
C VAL A 149 -0.98 13.18 35.12
N TYR A 150 0.14 12.93 35.80
CA TYR A 150 0.12 12.27 37.12
C TYR A 150 0.63 13.24 38.18
N GLU A 151 -0.18 13.48 39.20
CA GLU A 151 0.21 14.22 40.40
C GLU A 151 0.10 13.26 41.60
N ASP A 152 1.16 13.15 42.42
CA ASP A 152 1.18 12.30 43.62
C ASP A 152 0.73 10.85 43.39
N LYS A 153 1.12 10.25 42.26
CA LYS A 153 0.73 8.90 41.81
C LYS A 153 -0.78 8.73 41.52
N ARG A 154 -1.54 9.82 41.50
CA ARG A 154 -2.93 9.86 41.04
C ARG A 154 -2.97 10.42 39.62
N PHE A 155 -3.77 9.80 38.78
CA PHE A 155 -4.01 10.27 37.42
C PHE A 155 -4.89 11.53 37.48
N VAL A 156 -4.39 12.65 36.99
CA VAL A 156 -5.09 13.94 36.91
C VAL A 156 -5.16 14.36 35.45
N GLY A 157 -6.31 14.84 35.01
CA GLY A 157 -6.47 15.37 33.66
C GLY A 157 -6.13 16.83 33.57
N LEU A 158 -5.42 17.25 32.53
CA LEU A 158 -5.22 18.66 32.20
C LEU A 158 -5.82 18.94 30.83
N ALA A 159 -6.81 19.82 30.73
CA ALA A 159 -7.15 20.43 29.44
C ALA A 159 -6.49 21.79 29.30
N GLU A 160 -5.98 22.06 28.11
CA GLU A 160 -5.35 23.32 27.75
C GLU A 160 -6.25 24.07 26.78
N TYR A 161 -6.68 25.27 27.17
CA TYR A 161 -7.46 26.19 26.36
C TYR A 161 -6.65 27.47 26.16
N GLY A 162 -5.84 27.50 25.08
CA GLY A 162 -4.92 28.60 24.82
C GLY A 162 -3.89 28.75 25.96
N SER A 163 -3.94 29.86 26.69
CA SER A 163 -3.06 30.12 27.84
C SER A 163 -3.60 29.61 29.18
N THR A 164 -4.83 29.09 29.21
CA THR A 164 -5.49 28.64 30.45
C THR A 164 -5.49 27.12 30.54
N SER A 165 -5.15 26.57 31.70
CA SER A 165 -5.19 25.13 31.94
C SER A 165 -6.24 24.78 33.00
N ILE A 166 -7.14 23.86 32.69
CA ILE A 166 -8.16 23.35 33.62
C ILE A 166 -7.74 21.95 34.07
N LYS A 167 -7.70 21.75 35.39
CA LYS A 167 -7.41 20.44 35.99
C LYS A 167 -8.71 19.71 36.32
N TYR A 168 -8.85 18.49 35.84
CA TYR A 168 -9.98 17.61 36.14
C TYR A 168 -9.61 16.55 37.16
N ARG A 169 -10.51 16.34 38.13
CA ARG A 169 -10.38 15.28 39.13
C ARG A 169 -10.57 13.92 38.48
N ARG A 170 -9.89 12.89 38.99
CA ARG A 170 -9.97 11.53 38.43
C ARG A 170 -11.39 10.99 38.49
N GLU A 171 -12.08 11.27 39.59
CA GLU A 171 -13.41 10.74 39.89
C GLU A 171 -14.46 11.31 38.93
N GLU A 172 -14.21 12.51 38.39
CA GLU A 172 -15.10 13.21 37.44
C GLU A 172 -14.75 12.91 35.98
N LEU A 173 -13.81 11.98 35.72
CA LEU A 173 -13.34 11.72 34.37
C LEU A 173 -13.57 10.27 33.95
N ILE A 174 -14.28 10.10 32.84
CA ILE A 174 -14.47 8.81 32.19
C ILE A 174 -13.64 8.79 30.91
N VAL A 175 -12.82 7.76 30.75
CA VAL A 175 -11.92 7.64 29.58
C VAL A 175 -12.30 6.40 28.78
N PHE A 176 -12.62 6.55 27.51
CA PHE A 176 -12.88 5.46 26.57
C PHE A 176 -11.61 5.18 25.78
N ARG A 177 -11.29 3.90 25.53
CA ARG A 177 -10.02 3.52 24.87
C ARG A 177 -10.21 2.30 23.97
N MET A 178 -9.61 2.39 22.79
CA MET A 178 -9.31 1.24 21.97
C MET A 178 -8.11 0.47 22.52
N ASN A 179 -7.95 -0.78 22.09
CA ASN A 179 -6.85 -1.62 22.57
C ASN A 179 -5.52 -1.04 22.07
N ASN A 180 -4.50 -0.99 22.93
CA ASN A 180 -3.18 -0.52 22.56
C ASN A 180 -2.10 -1.44 23.15
N LEU A 181 -1.41 -2.17 22.27
CA LEU A 181 -0.32 -3.08 22.63
C LEU A 181 1.05 -2.41 22.64
N LYS A 182 1.19 -1.20 22.06
CA LYS A 182 2.45 -0.43 22.05
C LYS A 182 2.77 0.20 23.42
N GLY A 183 1.87 0.04 24.39
CA GLY A 183 1.96 0.68 25.71
C GLY A 183 1.47 2.12 25.68
N GLY A 184 1.26 2.69 26.87
CA GLY A 184 0.71 4.04 27.05
C GLY A 184 -0.70 4.05 27.65
N ILE A 185 -1.15 5.25 28.00
CA ILE A 185 -2.47 5.47 28.63
C ILE A 185 -3.56 5.64 27.57
N GLU A 186 -3.18 6.02 26.36
CA GLU A 186 -4.06 6.27 25.22
C GLU A 186 -4.31 4.96 24.45
N GLY A 187 -5.50 4.85 23.86
CA GLY A 187 -5.83 3.79 22.92
C GLY A 187 -5.22 4.05 21.54
N LEU A 188 -5.17 3.01 20.71
CA LEU A 188 -4.69 3.08 19.33
C LEU A 188 -5.88 3.04 18.37
N SER A 189 -6.06 4.07 17.54
CA SER A 189 -7.16 4.14 16.57
C SER A 189 -6.92 3.32 15.31
N PRO A 190 -8.00 2.95 14.59
CA PRO A 190 -7.98 2.58 13.18
C PRO A 190 -7.20 3.57 12.32
N LEU A 191 -7.45 4.88 12.44
CA LEU A 191 -6.74 5.88 11.65
C LEU A 191 -5.23 5.84 11.88
N HIS A 192 -4.78 5.68 13.13
CA HIS A 192 -3.36 5.58 13.43
C HIS A 192 -2.69 4.39 12.71
N SER A 193 -3.44 3.31 12.44
CA SER A 193 -2.91 2.14 11.72
C SER A 193 -2.69 2.38 10.22
N VAL A 194 -3.43 3.31 9.61
CA VAL A 194 -3.34 3.67 8.18
C VAL A 194 -2.89 5.11 7.94
N TRP A 195 -2.35 5.77 8.97
CA TRP A 195 -1.93 7.17 8.92
C TRP A 195 -1.00 7.50 7.75
N GLU A 196 0.03 6.67 7.53
CA GLU A 196 0.99 6.89 6.44
C GLU A 196 0.28 6.91 5.07
N GLN A 197 -0.71 6.04 4.88
CA GLN A 197 -1.48 5.92 3.64
C GLN A 197 -2.41 7.14 3.44
N VAL A 198 -3.15 7.54 4.49
CA VAL A 198 -4.00 8.74 4.43
C VAL A 198 -3.15 9.99 4.15
N SER A 199 -1.99 10.11 4.80
CA SER A 199 -1.08 11.24 4.57
C SER A 199 -0.46 11.24 3.16
N ILE A 200 -0.40 10.11 2.46
CA ILE A 200 -0.02 10.06 1.03
C ILE A 200 -1.18 10.56 0.17
N ASP A 201 -2.39 10.08 0.45
CA ASP A 201 -3.60 10.49 -0.26
C ASP A 201 -3.82 12.01 -0.22
N SER A 202 -3.66 12.63 0.96
CA SER A 202 -3.79 14.08 1.13
C SER A 202 -2.75 14.87 0.32
N LYS A 203 -1.54 14.32 0.16
CA LYS A 203 -0.50 14.94 -0.69
C LYS A 203 -0.79 14.78 -2.18
N ILE A 204 -1.36 13.65 -2.58
CA ILE A 204 -1.82 13.43 -3.95
C ILE A 204 -2.93 14.42 -4.29
N ASP A 205 -3.90 14.60 -3.38
CA ASP A 205 -5.02 15.53 -3.59
C ASP A 205 -4.53 16.97 -3.68
N ALA A 206 -3.62 17.39 -2.78
CA ALA A 206 -3.01 18.71 -2.86
C ALA A 206 -2.27 18.94 -4.20
N ARG A 207 -1.49 17.95 -4.66
CA ARG A 207 -0.80 18.03 -5.95
C ARG A 207 -1.78 18.09 -7.12
N MET A 208 -2.88 17.35 -7.06
CA MET A 208 -3.91 17.38 -8.11
C MET A 208 -4.66 18.72 -8.13
N ALA A 209 -4.99 19.28 -6.97
CA ALA A 209 -5.57 20.61 -6.87
C ALA A 209 -4.64 21.66 -7.47
N ASP A 210 -3.35 21.65 -7.10
CA ASP A 210 -2.35 22.56 -7.65
C ASP A 210 -2.22 22.43 -9.18
N MET A 211 -2.34 21.21 -9.72
CA MET A 211 -2.30 20.97 -11.17
C MET A 211 -3.51 21.56 -11.89
N ILE A 212 -4.70 21.41 -11.32
CA ILE A 212 -5.96 21.92 -11.86
C ILE A 212 -6.00 23.44 -11.78
N ASP A 213 -5.66 24.02 -10.63
CA ASP A 213 -5.73 25.47 -10.40
C ASP A 213 -4.73 26.24 -11.25
N ASN A 214 -3.57 25.65 -11.54
CA ASN A 214 -2.50 26.33 -12.26
C ASN A 214 -2.41 25.92 -13.75
N ASN A 215 -3.35 25.11 -14.27
CA ASN A 215 -3.25 24.52 -15.61
C ASN A 215 -1.83 24.05 -15.92
N ALA A 216 -1.22 23.33 -14.96
CA ALA A 216 0.22 23.04 -14.97
C ALA A 216 0.67 22.12 -16.13
N ARG A 217 -0.28 21.72 -16.99
CA ARG A 217 -0.08 21.00 -18.24
C ARG A 217 -0.97 21.63 -19.32
N PRO A 218 -0.45 22.01 -20.50
CA PRO A 218 -1.29 22.42 -21.63
C PRO A 218 -2.12 21.22 -22.12
N ASP A 219 -3.41 21.41 -22.38
CA ASP A 219 -4.29 20.35 -22.92
C ASP A 219 -4.09 20.15 -24.42
N ILE A 220 -3.73 21.22 -25.13
CA ILE A 220 -3.55 21.26 -26.57
C ILE A 220 -2.28 22.04 -26.90
N ILE A 221 -1.43 21.45 -27.75
CA ILE A 221 -0.31 22.13 -28.38
C ILE A 221 -0.71 22.41 -29.82
N ILE A 222 -0.63 23.69 -30.21
CA ILE A 222 -0.90 24.13 -31.58
C ILE A 222 0.43 24.60 -32.16
N SER A 223 0.86 23.97 -33.25
CA SER A 223 2.14 24.24 -33.90
C SER A 223 1.98 24.32 -35.42
N PRO A 224 2.87 25.02 -36.14
CA PRO A 224 2.97 24.87 -37.58
C PRO A 224 3.33 23.43 -37.96
N LYS A 225 2.73 22.92 -39.04
CA LYS A 225 2.91 21.53 -39.49
C LYS A 225 4.24 21.31 -40.23
N SER A 226 4.86 22.37 -40.76
CA SER A 226 6.08 22.31 -41.55
C SER A 226 7.13 23.29 -41.02
N GLU A 227 8.41 22.92 -41.11
CA GLU A 227 9.55 23.78 -40.73
C GLU A 227 9.60 25.09 -41.55
N ASP A 228 9.01 25.09 -42.75
CA ASP A 228 8.90 26.25 -43.63
C ASP A 228 7.77 27.22 -43.21
N SER A 229 6.81 26.79 -42.39
CA SER A 229 5.74 27.62 -41.85
C SER A 229 6.14 28.28 -40.53
N ILE A 230 7.02 29.27 -40.60
CA ILE A 230 7.37 30.06 -39.41
C ILE A 230 6.23 31.04 -39.09
N TRP A 231 5.55 30.84 -37.96
CA TRP A 231 4.55 31.81 -37.48
C TRP A 231 5.25 33.04 -36.92
N THR A 232 4.93 34.21 -37.47
CA THR A 232 5.31 35.50 -36.87
C THR A 232 4.54 35.73 -35.56
N ASP A 233 5.05 36.63 -34.71
CA ASP A 233 4.43 36.91 -33.42
C ASP A 233 2.99 37.46 -33.57
N ASP A 234 2.72 38.24 -34.62
CA ASP A 234 1.38 38.72 -34.96
C ASP A 234 0.40 37.57 -35.29
N VAL A 235 0.88 36.51 -35.97
CA VAL A 235 0.07 35.33 -36.31
C VAL A 235 -0.21 34.50 -35.06
N LYS A 236 0.79 34.36 -34.18
CA LYS A 236 0.62 33.68 -32.87
C LYS A 236 -0.39 34.41 -31.99
N GLU A 237 -0.29 35.74 -31.89
CA GLU A 237 -1.24 36.54 -31.10
C GLU A 237 -2.66 36.45 -31.67
N ARG A 238 -2.82 36.49 -32.99
CA ARG A 238 -4.12 36.33 -33.65
C ARG A 238 -4.74 34.96 -33.34
N TYR A 239 -4.00 33.87 -33.54
CA TYR A 239 -4.51 32.53 -33.24
C TYR A 239 -4.81 32.33 -31.76
N LYS A 240 -3.97 32.88 -30.87
CA LYS A 240 -4.24 32.88 -29.42
C LYS A 240 -5.53 33.62 -29.09
N LEU A 241 -5.80 34.76 -29.72
CA LEU A 241 -7.01 35.54 -29.51
C LEU A 241 -8.26 34.81 -30.03
N GLU A 242 -8.20 34.30 -31.26
CA GLU A 242 -9.29 33.54 -31.89
C GLU A 242 -9.60 32.27 -31.09
N PHE A 243 -8.58 31.51 -30.71
CA PHE A 243 -8.74 30.29 -29.91
C PHE A 243 -9.34 30.60 -28.53
N ASN A 244 -8.83 31.61 -27.82
CA ASN A 244 -9.40 32.00 -26.53
C ASN A 244 -10.84 32.54 -26.66
N GLN A 245 -11.18 33.23 -27.75
CA GLN A 245 -12.55 33.71 -27.98
C GLN A 245 -13.53 32.56 -28.25
N GLU A 246 -13.11 31.55 -29.02
CA GLU A 246 -13.98 30.43 -29.37
C GLU A 246 -14.15 29.44 -28.21
N PHE A 247 -13.07 29.15 -27.47
CA PHE A 247 -13.00 28.08 -26.49
C PHE A 247 -13.02 28.52 -25.02
N SER A 248 -13.08 29.83 -24.73
CA SER A 248 -13.29 30.29 -23.35
C SER A 248 -14.71 29.99 -22.83
N GLY A 249 -14.83 29.78 -21.52
CA GLY A 249 -16.10 29.52 -20.84
C GLY A 249 -16.72 28.18 -21.25
N SER A 250 -17.98 28.19 -21.66
CA SER A 250 -18.74 26.99 -22.08
C SER A 250 -18.47 26.56 -23.54
N GLY A 251 -17.39 27.03 -24.16
CA GLY A 251 -17.05 26.82 -25.58
C GLY A 251 -16.60 25.41 -25.98
N SER A 252 -16.86 24.38 -25.16
CA SER A 252 -16.48 23.00 -25.46
C SER A 252 -17.23 22.45 -26.69
N GLY A 253 -16.50 21.82 -27.61
CA GLY A 253 -17.04 21.18 -28.82
C GLY A 253 -17.21 22.07 -30.05
N LYS A 254 -16.73 23.32 -30.03
CA LYS A 254 -16.67 24.15 -31.24
C LYS A 254 -15.55 23.70 -32.17
N SER A 255 -15.76 23.87 -33.47
CA SER A 255 -14.72 23.64 -34.47
C SER A 255 -13.94 24.94 -34.68
N TRP A 256 -12.63 24.88 -34.45
CA TRP A 256 -11.71 25.95 -34.82
C TRP A 256 -11.30 25.78 -36.27
N PHE A 257 -11.46 26.83 -37.07
CA PHE A 257 -10.99 26.86 -38.46
C PHE A 257 -9.85 27.85 -38.55
N ALA A 258 -8.66 27.34 -38.84
CA ALA A 258 -7.46 28.17 -38.91
C ALA A 258 -6.96 28.32 -40.34
N ASP A 259 -6.48 29.52 -40.67
CA ASP A 259 -5.96 29.88 -41.99
C ASP A 259 -4.47 29.50 -42.13
N GLY A 260 -4.16 28.23 -42.39
CA GLY A 260 -2.77 27.80 -42.66
C GLY A 260 -2.50 26.33 -42.40
N ASP A 261 -1.23 25.93 -42.51
CA ASP A 261 -0.77 24.56 -42.26
C ASP A 261 -0.48 24.36 -40.77
N ILE A 262 -1.52 24.02 -40.01
CA ILE A 262 -1.49 23.87 -38.55
C ILE A 262 -1.55 22.40 -38.18
N ASP A 263 -0.76 22.02 -37.19
CA ASP A 263 -0.84 20.75 -36.48
C ASP A 263 -1.35 20.97 -35.05
N ILE A 264 -2.38 20.20 -34.66
CA ILE A 264 -3.01 20.29 -33.34
C ILE A 264 -2.78 18.97 -32.63
N ASN A 265 -1.89 18.99 -31.64
CA ASN A 265 -1.57 17.82 -30.83
C ASN A 265 -2.27 17.94 -29.47
N THR A 266 -3.28 17.09 -29.25
CA THR A 266 -3.89 16.92 -27.93
C THR A 266 -2.97 16.07 -27.07
N LEU A 267 -2.63 16.55 -25.87
CA LEU A 267 -1.84 15.76 -24.93
C LEU A 267 -2.75 14.74 -24.24
N ASN A 268 -2.65 13.47 -24.64
CA ASN A 268 -3.41 12.38 -24.01
C ASN A 268 -3.04 12.22 -22.52
N PHE A 269 -4.00 11.72 -21.73
CA PHE A 269 -3.81 11.38 -20.31
C PHE A 269 -2.54 10.57 -20.09
N SER A 270 -1.76 10.96 -19.09
CA SER A 270 -0.46 10.32 -18.83
C SER A 270 -0.68 8.97 -18.15
N PRO A 271 0.15 7.94 -18.39
CA PRO A 271 0.19 6.71 -17.58
C PRO A 271 0.27 6.95 -16.06
N VAL A 272 0.76 8.12 -15.63
CA VAL A 272 0.79 8.57 -14.23
C VAL A 272 -0.60 8.78 -13.64
N ASP A 273 -1.56 9.28 -14.44
CA ASP A 273 -2.92 9.58 -13.96
C ASP A 273 -3.68 8.28 -13.67
N THR A 274 -3.49 7.25 -14.51
CA THR A 274 -4.02 5.90 -14.29
C THR A 274 -3.46 5.27 -13.02
N ALA A 275 -2.16 5.40 -12.77
CA ALA A 275 -1.52 4.86 -11.57
C ALA A 275 -2.02 5.54 -10.28
N ILE A 276 -2.31 6.84 -10.32
CA ILE A 276 -2.90 7.55 -9.17
C ILE A 276 -4.34 7.06 -8.92
N PHE A 277 -5.12 6.84 -9.97
CA PHE A 277 -6.48 6.32 -9.82
C PHE A 277 -6.49 4.91 -9.21
N GLU A 278 -5.59 4.03 -9.65
CA GLU A 278 -5.40 2.70 -9.06
C GLU A 278 -4.96 2.80 -7.59
N HIS A 279 -4.02 3.70 -7.28
CA HIS A 279 -3.60 3.96 -5.90
C HIS A 279 -4.76 4.38 -5.02
N LYS A 280 -5.60 5.31 -5.48
CA LYS A 280 -6.78 5.79 -4.72
C LYS A 280 -7.79 4.67 -4.48
N LYS A 281 -7.98 3.74 -5.41
CA LYS A 281 -8.83 2.55 -5.19
C LYS A 281 -8.27 1.65 -4.09
N ILE A 282 -6.98 1.29 -4.18
CA ILE A 282 -6.32 0.45 -3.18
C ILE A 282 -6.32 1.14 -1.81
N SER A 283 -6.04 2.43 -1.78
CA SER A 283 -6.05 3.25 -0.56
C SER A 283 -7.43 3.23 0.10
N LYS A 284 -8.49 3.44 -0.68
CA LYS A 284 -9.88 3.35 -0.19
C LYS A 284 -10.13 2.00 0.48
N GLU A 285 -9.73 0.89 -0.15
CA GLU A 285 -9.92 -0.46 0.40
C GLU A 285 -9.13 -0.65 1.71
N LEU A 286 -7.87 -0.21 1.75
CA LEU A 286 -7.04 -0.30 2.96
C LEU A 286 -7.63 0.50 4.13
N ILE A 287 -8.08 1.72 3.86
CA ILE A 287 -8.72 2.58 4.87
C ILE A 287 -10.03 1.93 5.34
N CYS A 288 -10.92 1.53 4.43
CA CYS A 288 -12.15 0.81 4.74
C CYS A 288 -11.90 -0.39 5.68
N ASN A 289 -10.92 -1.23 5.33
CA ASN A 289 -10.56 -2.42 6.09
C ASN A 289 -10.06 -2.08 7.50
N ALA A 290 -9.24 -1.02 7.66
CA ALA A 290 -8.76 -0.60 8.97
C ALA A 290 -9.90 -0.18 9.92
N PHE A 291 -10.92 0.50 9.38
CA PHE A 291 -12.10 0.93 10.13
C PHE A 291 -13.16 -0.17 10.27
N ASN A 292 -12.95 -1.36 9.71
CA ASN A 292 -13.95 -2.44 9.60
C ASN A 292 -15.24 -1.97 8.90
N VAL A 293 -15.10 -1.12 7.89
CA VAL A 293 -16.19 -0.65 7.04
C VAL A 293 -16.08 -1.35 5.69
N PRO A 294 -17.07 -2.16 5.28
CA PRO A 294 -17.05 -2.77 3.96
C PRO A 294 -17.04 -1.70 2.84
N PRO A 295 -16.13 -1.77 1.85
CA PRO A 295 -16.01 -0.76 0.79
C PRO A 295 -17.31 -0.53 0.00
N ALA A 296 -18.16 -1.55 -0.08
CA ALA A 296 -19.46 -1.49 -0.75
C ALA A 296 -20.41 -0.42 -0.15
N LEU A 297 -20.27 -0.11 1.15
CA LEU A 297 -21.06 0.93 1.81
C LEU A 297 -20.65 2.35 1.39
N LEU A 298 -19.42 2.52 0.88
CA LEU A 298 -18.91 3.78 0.35
C LEU A 298 -19.09 3.90 -1.19
N GLY A 299 -19.80 2.97 -1.82
CA GLY A 299 -20.05 2.97 -3.27
C GLY A 299 -18.81 2.72 -4.16
N GLY A 300 -18.96 2.93 -5.48
CA GLY A 300 -17.85 2.85 -6.45
C GLY A 300 -17.67 1.51 -7.15
N GLY A 301 -18.64 0.58 -7.05
CA GLY A 301 -18.65 -0.70 -7.75
C GLY A 301 -20.06 -1.12 -8.18
N GLN A 302 -20.16 -2.10 -9.08
CA GLN A 302 -21.44 -2.72 -9.46
C GLN A 302 -21.83 -3.75 -8.39
N PHE A 303 -22.49 -3.29 -7.34
CA PHE A 303 -23.01 -4.15 -6.28
C PHE A 303 -24.48 -4.47 -6.52
N ASN A 304 -24.86 -5.74 -6.39
CA ASN A 304 -26.26 -6.12 -6.33
C ASN A 304 -26.79 -5.99 -4.89
N ARG A 305 -28.11 -6.11 -4.72
CA ARG A 305 -28.75 -5.99 -3.41
C ARG A 305 -28.20 -6.99 -2.37
N ALA A 306 -27.99 -8.24 -2.77
CA ALA A 306 -27.49 -9.29 -1.86
C ALA A 306 -26.08 -8.96 -1.33
N THR A 307 -25.19 -8.43 -2.19
CA THR A 307 -23.85 -7.99 -1.79
C THR A 307 -23.90 -6.80 -0.82
N LEU A 308 -24.82 -5.86 -1.03
CA LEU A 308 -25.00 -4.73 -0.12
C LEU A 308 -25.59 -5.14 1.23
N ASP A 309 -26.55 -6.06 1.23
CA ASP A 309 -27.17 -6.56 2.46
C ASP A 309 -26.15 -7.35 3.31
N ALA A 310 -25.32 -8.20 2.68
CA ALA A 310 -24.20 -8.87 3.34
C ALA A 310 -23.15 -7.88 3.89
N ALA A 311 -22.87 -6.79 3.15
CA ALA A 311 -21.96 -5.75 3.62
C ALA A 311 -22.51 -5.02 4.86
N LYS A 312 -23.82 -4.73 4.92
CA LYS A 312 -24.44 -4.14 6.11
C LYS A 312 -24.38 -5.09 7.31
N GLU A 313 -24.62 -6.37 7.10
CA GLU A 313 -24.52 -7.39 8.16
C GLU A 313 -23.09 -7.48 8.71
N GLN A 314 -22.08 -7.54 7.83
CA GLN A 314 -20.67 -7.54 8.24
C GLN A 314 -20.31 -6.29 9.05
N HIS A 315 -20.79 -5.12 8.61
CA HIS A 315 -20.58 -3.86 9.34
C HIS A 315 -21.23 -3.88 10.72
N ALA A 316 -22.49 -4.33 10.82
CA ALA A 316 -23.23 -4.44 12.09
C ALA A 316 -22.51 -5.33 13.11
N VAL A 317 -21.98 -6.48 12.71
CA VAL A 317 -21.18 -7.37 13.60
C VAL A 317 -19.97 -6.64 14.18
N SER A 318 -19.29 -5.80 13.38
CA SER A 318 -18.14 -5.04 13.84
C SER A 318 -18.52 -3.87 14.77
N MET A 319 -19.70 -3.28 14.57
CA MET A 319 -20.24 -2.23 15.42
C MET A 319 -20.73 -2.77 16.76
N GLU A 320 -21.30 -3.97 16.77
CA GLU A 320 -21.78 -4.65 17.98
C GLU A 320 -20.67 -4.84 19.03
N TYR A 321 -19.44 -5.12 18.59
CA TYR A 321 -18.29 -5.14 19.49
C TYR A 321 -18.00 -3.76 20.11
N ARG A 322 -18.04 -2.70 19.29
CA ARG A 322 -17.77 -1.33 19.73
C ARG A 322 -18.86 -0.83 20.70
N ALA A 323 -20.12 -1.05 20.36
CA ALA A 323 -21.27 -0.71 21.19
C ALA A 323 -21.21 -1.38 22.57
N ARG A 324 -20.87 -2.68 22.63
CA ARG A 324 -20.67 -3.37 23.92
C ARG A 324 -19.51 -2.79 24.73
N LYS A 325 -18.39 -2.43 24.10
CA LYS A 325 -17.29 -1.75 24.82
C LYS A 325 -17.71 -0.38 25.35
N PHE A 326 -18.47 0.38 24.56
CA PHE A 326 -19.00 1.68 24.96
C PHE A 326 -19.93 1.50 26.17
N ALA A 327 -20.99 0.70 26.05
CA ALA A 327 -21.95 0.47 27.12
C ALA A 327 -21.31 -0.14 28.36
N GLY A 328 -20.37 -1.08 28.19
CA GLY A 328 -19.59 -1.65 29.30
C GLY A 328 -18.73 -0.61 30.01
N ARG A 329 -18.22 0.42 29.30
CA ARG A 329 -17.49 1.53 29.92
C ARG A 329 -18.41 2.42 30.74
N MET A 330 -19.60 2.74 30.22
CA MET A 330 -20.61 3.49 30.97
C MET A 330 -21.06 2.71 32.22
N THR A 331 -21.34 1.41 32.06
CA THR A 331 -21.72 0.51 33.16
C THR A 331 -20.66 0.49 34.25
N LYS A 332 -19.37 0.49 33.89
CA LYS A 332 -18.29 0.38 34.87
C LYS A 332 -17.91 1.70 35.54
N PHE A 333 -18.09 2.85 34.89
CA PHE A 333 -17.56 4.13 35.38
C PHE A 333 -18.60 5.22 35.58
N LEU A 334 -19.66 5.26 34.76
CA LEU A 334 -20.73 6.25 34.92
C LEU A 334 -21.79 5.75 35.91
N LEU A 335 -22.21 4.50 35.76
CA LEU A 335 -23.32 3.95 36.51
C LEU A 335 -23.08 3.92 38.04
N PRO A 336 -21.87 3.53 38.55
CA PRO A 336 -21.58 3.54 39.99
C PRO A 336 -21.51 4.93 40.62
N MET A 337 -21.64 6.01 39.85
CA MET A 337 -21.77 7.37 40.37
C MET A 337 -23.19 7.65 40.92
N PHE A 338 -24.13 6.72 40.72
CA PHE A 338 -25.50 6.78 41.23
C PHE A 338 -25.69 5.69 42.29
N ASP A 339 -26.47 5.99 43.32
CA ASP A 339 -26.72 5.04 44.41
C ASP A 339 -27.59 3.85 43.95
N GLY A 340 -27.25 2.66 44.44
CA GLY A 340 -28.08 1.46 44.26
C GLY A 340 -28.05 0.85 42.85
N THR A 341 -27.02 1.09 42.05
CA THR A 341 -26.93 0.59 40.67
C THR A 341 -26.11 -0.69 40.51
N GLU A 342 -25.86 -1.42 41.60
CA GLU A 342 -24.94 -2.58 41.64
C GLU A 342 -25.34 -3.72 40.69
N ASN A 343 -26.64 -3.91 40.46
CA ASN A 343 -27.21 -4.95 39.59
C ASN A 343 -27.71 -4.38 38.26
N MET A 344 -27.27 -3.18 37.88
CA MET A 344 -27.69 -2.53 36.65
C MET A 344 -26.59 -2.54 35.60
N PHE A 345 -26.98 -2.56 34.33
CA PHE A 345 -26.04 -2.44 33.22
C PHE A 345 -26.66 -1.77 32.00
N PHE A 346 -25.82 -1.09 31.22
CA PHE A 346 -26.21 -0.57 29.92
C PHE A 346 -25.98 -1.61 28.83
N ALA A 347 -26.90 -1.68 27.87
CA ALA A 347 -26.68 -2.36 26.60
C ALA A 347 -27.39 -1.60 25.47
N PHE A 348 -26.78 -1.62 24.29
CA PHE A 348 -27.41 -1.13 23.08
C PHE A 348 -28.33 -2.21 22.50
N ASP A 349 -29.38 -1.76 21.83
CA ASP A 349 -30.23 -2.62 20.98
C ASP A 349 -29.38 -3.32 19.89
N ASP A 350 -29.96 -4.30 19.21
CA ASP A 350 -29.28 -4.95 18.09
C ASP A 350 -29.06 -3.94 16.95
N ILE A 351 -27.84 -3.90 16.44
CA ILE A 351 -27.41 -3.01 15.35
C ILE A 351 -27.73 -3.64 14.00
N SER A 352 -27.98 -4.95 13.98
CA SER A 352 -28.26 -5.70 12.76
C SER A 352 -29.43 -5.08 11.99
N PRO A 353 -29.29 -4.84 10.68
CA PRO A 353 -30.35 -4.20 9.90
C PRO A 353 -31.59 -5.10 9.88
N GLU A 354 -32.71 -4.61 10.43
CA GLU A 354 -33.97 -5.36 10.42
C GLU A 354 -34.50 -5.54 8.99
N ASN A 355 -34.41 -6.76 8.47
CA ASN A 355 -35.11 -7.12 7.24
C ASN A 355 -36.53 -7.59 7.58
N ARG A 356 -37.50 -6.70 7.40
CA ARG A 356 -38.93 -6.99 7.66
C ARG A 356 -39.42 -8.27 6.95
N LEU A 357 -38.90 -8.56 5.75
CA LEU A 357 -39.24 -9.78 5.00
C LEU A 357 -38.69 -11.03 5.69
N GLU A 358 -37.43 -11.00 6.14
CA GLU A 358 -36.85 -12.12 6.89
C GLU A 358 -37.57 -12.33 8.22
N LYS A 359 -37.85 -11.28 8.98
CA LYS A 359 -38.62 -11.39 10.24
C LYS A 359 -40.01 -11.97 9.99
N VAL A 360 -40.71 -11.55 8.92
CA VAL A 360 -42.01 -12.13 8.55
C VAL A 360 -41.86 -13.60 8.14
N ASN A 361 -40.83 -13.96 7.38
CA ASN A 361 -40.58 -15.34 6.98
C ASN A 361 -40.21 -16.23 8.18
N GLU A 362 -39.40 -15.72 9.10
CA GLU A 362 -39.04 -16.37 10.37
C GLU A 362 -40.29 -16.62 11.20
N LEU A 363 -41.09 -15.59 11.46
CA LEU A 363 -42.34 -15.71 12.22
C LEU A 363 -43.33 -16.67 11.55
N ASN A 364 -43.45 -16.63 10.22
CA ASN A 364 -44.26 -17.60 9.47
C ASN A 364 -43.73 -19.02 9.63
N THR A 365 -42.40 -19.21 9.60
CA THR A 365 -41.76 -20.52 9.78
C THR A 365 -42.01 -21.04 11.19
N LEU A 366 -41.82 -20.22 12.23
CA LEU A 366 -42.09 -20.57 13.63
C LEU A 366 -43.56 -20.90 13.88
N ARG A 367 -44.48 -20.12 13.29
CA ARG A 367 -45.93 -20.36 13.38
C ARG A 367 -46.33 -21.65 12.66
N ASN A 368 -45.78 -21.91 11.48
CA ASN A 368 -46.04 -23.15 10.73
C ASN A 368 -45.45 -24.38 11.43
N ALA A 369 -44.33 -24.21 12.12
CA ALA A 369 -43.72 -25.24 12.97
C ALA A 369 -44.44 -25.43 14.31
N GLN A 370 -45.51 -24.68 14.58
CA GLN A 370 -46.31 -24.74 15.82
C GLN A 370 -45.47 -24.42 17.07
N ILE A 371 -44.45 -23.57 16.94
CA ILE A 371 -43.59 -23.13 18.05
C ILE A 371 -44.20 -21.92 18.76
N ILE A 372 -44.82 -21.02 18.00
CA ILE A 372 -45.44 -19.79 18.51
C ILE A 372 -46.91 -19.66 18.09
N THR A 373 -47.73 -19.00 18.90
CA THR A 373 -49.11 -18.65 18.54
C THR A 373 -49.16 -17.42 17.64
N GLY A 374 -50.31 -17.18 17.02
CA GLY A 374 -50.54 -15.94 16.27
C GLY A 374 -50.43 -14.68 17.14
N ASN A 375 -50.82 -14.75 18.42
CA ASN A 375 -50.69 -13.63 19.35
C ASN A 375 -49.24 -13.39 19.80
N GLU A 376 -48.44 -14.44 19.96
CA GLU A 376 -47.00 -14.31 20.19
C GLU A 376 -46.31 -13.67 18.97
N ALA A 377 -46.66 -14.11 17.75
CA ALA A 377 -46.15 -13.49 16.53
C ALA A 377 -46.61 -12.02 16.36
N ARG A 378 -47.85 -11.69 16.73
CA ARG A 378 -48.39 -10.31 16.70
C ARG A 378 -47.68 -9.42 17.70
N PHE A 379 -47.42 -9.94 18.90
CA PHE A 379 -46.70 -9.22 19.94
C PHE A 379 -45.28 -8.84 19.48
N GLU A 380 -44.56 -9.77 18.83
CA GLU A 380 -43.23 -9.54 18.25
C GLU A 380 -43.18 -8.39 17.23
N ILE A 381 -44.23 -8.21 16.43
CA ILE A 381 -44.33 -7.11 15.45
C ILE A 381 -45.11 -5.90 15.96
N GLY A 382 -45.40 -5.84 17.27
CA GLY A 382 -46.06 -4.71 17.92
C GLY A 382 -47.55 -4.56 17.61
N LEU A 383 -48.23 -5.62 17.14
CA LEU A 383 -49.67 -5.63 16.92
C LEU A 383 -50.44 -6.03 18.18
N ALA A 384 -51.60 -5.41 18.40
CA ALA A 384 -52.51 -5.79 19.47
C ALA A 384 -52.96 -7.26 19.32
N PRO A 385 -53.15 -8.00 20.43
CA PRO A 385 -53.61 -9.39 20.37
C PRO A 385 -54.98 -9.48 19.69
N HIS A 386 -55.19 -10.57 18.94
CA HIS A 386 -56.45 -10.89 18.30
C HIS A 386 -57.09 -12.09 19.02
N PRO A 387 -58.42 -12.09 19.27
CA PRO A 387 -59.10 -13.16 20.01
C PRO A 387 -58.83 -14.57 19.44
N ASP A 388 -58.85 -14.70 18.11
CA ASP A 388 -58.70 -16.00 17.44
C ASP A 388 -57.24 -16.42 17.19
N ALA A 389 -56.26 -15.58 17.59
CA ALA A 389 -54.85 -15.80 17.28
C ALA A 389 -54.07 -16.49 18.41
N ASP A 390 -54.73 -16.91 19.50
CA ASP A 390 -54.09 -17.57 20.64
C ASP A 390 -54.02 -19.11 20.49
N THR A 391 -53.86 -19.59 19.25
CA THR A 391 -53.77 -21.02 18.93
C THR A 391 -52.42 -21.34 18.30
N LEU A 392 -51.85 -22.50 18.64
CA LEU A 392 -50.60 -23.02 18.05
C LEU A 392 -50.82 -23.63 16.66
N HIS A 393 -52.08 -23.91 16.30
CA HIS A 393 -52.40 -24.46 14.99
C HIS A 393 -52.50 -23.32 13.97
N PRO A 394 -51.82 -23.42 12.81
CA PRO A 394 -52.02 -22.45 11.75
C PRO A 394 -53.49 -22.49 11.31
N ILE A 395 -54.12 -21.31 11.19
CA ILE A 395 -55.44 -21.19 10.58
C ILE A 395 -55.28 -21.65 9.13
N VAL A 396 -55.70 -22.88 8.84
CA VAL A 396 -55.75 -23.41 7.48
C VAL A 396 -56.80 -22.60 6.74
N PRO A 397 -56.46 -21.87 5.66
CA PRO A 397 -57.47 -21.25 4.84
C PRO A 397 -58.33 -22.37 4.23
N GLY A 398 -59.56 -22.53 4.71
CA GLY A 398 -60.51 -23.51 4.19
C GLY A 398 -61.10 -24.52 5.18
N LEU A 399 -60.84 -24.43 6.50
CA LEU A 399 -61.68 -25.16 7.47
C LEU A 399 -62.83 -24.26 7.95
N ASP A 400 -63.93 -24.35 7.23
CA ASP A 400 -65.20 -23.69 7.47
C ASP A 400 -65.76 -24.09 8.86
N VAL A 401 -65.62 -23.22 9.86
CA VAL A 401 -66.42 -23.29 11.09
C VAL A 401 -67.62 -22.38 10.85
N GLY A 402 -68.75 -23.02 10.55
CA GLY A 402 -69.91 -22.43 9.90
C GLY A 402 -70.37 -21.08 10.42
N GLY A 403 -70.56 -20.17 9.46
CA GLY A 403 -71.29 -18.92 9.62
C GLY A 403 -71.64 -18.39 8.23
N THR A 404 -72.92 -18.50 7.86
CA THR A 404 -73.48 -18.08 6.56
C THR A 404 -73.02 -16.68 6.10
N PRO A 405 -72.47 -16.51 4.89
CA PRO A 405 -72.27 -15.18 4.32
C PRO A 405 -73.56 -14.66 3.68
N THR A 406 -73.86 -13.40 3.97
CA THR A 406 -74.94 -12.62 3.35
C THR A 406 -74.46 -12.03 2.02
N GLU A 407 -75.38 -11.92 1.07
CA GLU A 407 -75.20 -11.51 -0.31
C GLU A 407 -74.71 -10.06 -0.52
N GLU A 408 -73.93 -9.92 -1.59
CA GLU A 408 -73.81 -8.80 -2.56
C GLU A 408 -73.33 -7.41 -2.12
N GLU A 409 -72.24 -6.95 -2.75
CA GLU A 409 -72.36 -6.02 -3.89
C GLU A 409 -71.13 -6.14 -4.81
N THR A 410 -71.40 -6.35 -6.09
CA THR A 410 -70.44 -6.35 -7.20
C THR A 410 -70.37 -4.97 -7.83
N VAL A 411 -69.16 -4.44 -8.06
CA VAL A 411 -68.92 -3.55 -9.21
C VAL A 411 -67.64 -4.00 -9.90
N THR A 412 -67.82 -4.23 -11.18
CA THR A 412 -66.94 -4.75 -12.22
C THR A 412 -65.76 -3.84 -12.51
N ASP A 413 -64.58 -4.43 -12.73
CA ASP A 413 -63.66 -3.92 -13.75
C ASP A 413 -63.07 -5.09 -14.53
N GLU A 414 -63.04 -4.91 -15.84
CA GLU A 414 -62.76 -5.92 -16.86
C GLU A 414 -61.35 -6.52 -16.72
N LEU A 415 -61.28 -7.84 -16.72
CA LEU A 415 -60.05 -8.60 -16.89
C LEU A 415 -59.51 -8.42 -18.31
N ILE A 416 -58.48 -7.60 -18.47
CA ILE A 416 -57.56 -7.70 -19.61
C ILE A 416 -56.72 -8.97 -19.39
N PRO A 417 -56.69 -9.94 -20.33
CA PRO A 417 -55.77 -11.05 -20.24
C PRO A 417 -54.36 -10.52 -20.45
N VAL A 418 -53.53 -10.50 -19.39
CA VAL A 418 -52.08 -10.39 -19.57
C VAL A 418 -51.62 -11.78 -20.02
N GLU A 419 -51.53 -11.95 -21.34
CA GLU A 419 -50.73 -12.99 -21.96
C GLU A 419 -49.34 -12.99 -21.31
N GLN A 420 -48.94 -14.15 -20.78
CA GLN A 420 -47.54 -14.38 -20.42
C GLN A 420 -46.71 -14.25 -21.70
N PRO A 421 -45.70 -13.36 -21.77
CA PRO A 421 -44.67 -13.51 -22.77
C PRO A 421 -43.75 -14.64 -22.27
N VAL A 422 -43.90 -15.82 -22.85
CA VAL A 422 -42.76 -16.72 -23.04
C VAL A 422 -41.90 -16.08 -24.13
N GLU A 423 -41.07 -15.10 -23.75
CA GLU A 423 -39.91 -14.71 -24.53
C GLU A 423 -38.68 -15.42 -23.93
N GLU A 424 -38.37 -16.60 -24.46
CA GLU A 424 -36.96 -17.01 -24.52
C GLU A 424 -36.27 -16.07 -25.51
N LYS A 425 -35.53 -15.09 -24.99
CA LYS A 425 -34.54 -14.34 -25.78
C LYS A 425 -33.17 -15.00 -25.63
N PRO A 426 -32.49 -15.31 -26.73
CA PRO A 426 -31.16 -15.93 -26.72
C PRO A 426 -30.11 -14.86 -26.40
N GLN A 427 -29.55 -14.87 -25.20
CA GLN A 427 -28.40 -14.03 -24.83
C GLN A 427 -27.18 -14.82 -24.33
N ASP A 428 -27.10 -16.12 -24.61
CA ASP A 428 -25.91 -16.95 -24.31
C ASP A 428 -24.89 -17.02 -25.47
N GLN A 429 -24.83 -16.01 -26.35
CA GLN A 429 -23.86 -15.97 -27.46
C GLN A 429 -22.89 -14.78 -27.45
N ALA A 430 -22.88 -13.96 -26.40
CA ALA A 430 -21.84 -12.94 -26.23
C ALA A 430 -20.70 -13.51 -25.36
N MET A 431 -19.49 -13.57 -25.91
CA MET A 431 -18.28 -13.95 -25.14
C MET A 431 -18.10 -12.99 -23.96
N ASN A 432 -17.90 -13.53 -22.75
CA ASN A 432 -17.63 -12.70 -21.58
C ASN A 432 -16.19 -12.14 -21.62
N GLY A 433 -15.90 -11.13 -20.79
CA GLY A 433 -14.59 -10.44 -20.81
C GLY A 433 -13.38 -11.36 -20.54
N ALA A 434 -13.55 -12.45 -19.80
CA ALA A 434 -12.49 -13.42 -19.56
C ALA A 434 -12.21 -14.31 -20.79
N GLN A 435 -13.26 -14.67 -21.55
CA GLN A 435 -13.14 -15.38 -22.81
C GLN A 435 -12.49 -14.52 -23.91
N ILE A 436 -12.78 -13.21 -23.91
CA ILE A 436 -12.11 -12.26 -24.81
C ILE A 436 -10.62 -12.13 -24.45
N GLY A 437 -10.29 -12.00 -23.16
CA GLY A 437 -8.90 -11.93 -22.68
C GLY A 437 -8.08 -13.17 -23.07
N SER A 438 -8.61 -14.37 -22.83
CA SER A 438 -7.93 -15.62 -23.19
C SER A 438 -7.68 -15.76 -24.70
N MET A 439 -8.60 -15.28 -25.54
CA MET A 439 -8.42 -15.31 -26.99
C MET A 439 -7.35 -14.31 -27.45
N VAL A 440 -7.27 -13.13 -26.85
CA VAL A 440 -6.22 -12.13 -27.10
C VAL A 440 -4.84 -12.67 -26.71
N ASP A 441 -4.72 -13.37 -25.59
CA ASP A 441 -3.45 -13.95 -25.13
C ASP A 441 -2.94 -15.05 -26.08
N ILE A 442 -3.83 -15.90 -26.62
CA ILE A 442 -3.45 -16.92 -27.60
C ILE A 442 -2.94 -16.26 -28.89
N ILE A 443 -3.60 -15.19 -29.34
CA ILE A 443 -3.20 -14.42 -30.52
C ILE A 443 -1.84 -13.73 -30.31
N ALA A 444 -1.59 -13.16 -29.12
CA ALA A 444 -0.31 -12.55 -28.77
C ALA A 444 0.84 -13.57 -28.79
N ASN A 445 0.63 -14.76 -28.22
CA ASN A 445 1.64 -15.83 -28.20
C ASN A 445 1.95 -16.39 -29.60
N VAL A 446 0.98 -16.39 -30.52
CA VAL A 446 1.22 -16.75 -31.93
C VAL A 446 2.07 -15.68 -32.62
N ARG A 447 1.79 -14.40 -32.35
CA ARG A 447 2.57 -13.26 -32.90
C ARG A 447 4.01 -13.24 -32.41
N GLU A 448 4.26 -13.67 -31.18
CA GLU A 448 5.60 -13.78 -30.59
C GLU A 448 6.33 -15.07 -31.02
N GLY A 449 5.70 -15.94 -31.83
CA GLY A 449 6.29 -17.19 -32.31
C GLY A 449 6.38 -18.29 -31.24
N ILE A 450 5.71 -18.11 -30.10
CA ILE A 450 5.69 -19.07 -28.98
C ILE A 450 4.79 -20.27 -29.30
N ILE A 451 3.69 -20.04 -30.02
CA ILE A 451 2.74 -21.09 -30.42
C ILE A 451 2.62 -21.12 -31.95
N PRO A 452 2.80 -22.28 -32.62
CA PRO A 452 2.55 -22.42 -34.06
C PRO A 452 1.07 -22.19 -34.41
N VAL A 453 0.81 -21.53 -35.54
CA VAL A 453 -0.54 -21.19 -36.04
C VAL A 453 -1.49 -22.41 -36.04
N ASP A 454 -1.03 -23.56 -36.55
CA ASP A 454 -1.85 -24.77 -36.62
C ASP A 454 -2.21 -25.33 -35.24
N SER A 455 -1.35 -25.11 -34.23
CA SER A 455 -1.61 -25.52 -32.83
C SER A 455 -2.60 -24.56 -32.15
N ALA A 456 -2.50 -23.26 -32.43
CA ALA A 456 -3.43 -22.26 -31.91
C ALA A 456 -4.86 -22.45 -32.45
N LEU A 457 -4.98 -22.89 -33.71
CA LEU A 457 -6.26 -23.18 -34.35
C LEU A 457 -7.01 -24.33 -33.64
N GLY A 458 -6.31 -25.41 -33.30
CA GLY A 458 -6.89 -26.51 -32.51
C GLY A 458 -7.26 -26.11 -31.07
N ILE A 459 -6.47 -25.23 -30.43
CA ILE A 459 -6.77 -24.72 -29.09
C ILE A 459 -8.03 -23.84 -29.10
N LEU A 460 -8.17 -22.93 -30.07
CA LEU A 460 -9.34 -22.05 -30.18
C LEU A 460 -10.61 -22.83 -30.56
N GLN A 461 -10.51 -23.85 -31.42
CA GLN A 461 -11.65 -24.72 -31.75
C GLN A 461 -12.15 -25.52 -30.53
N ALA A 462 -11.23 -26.00 -29.70
CA ALA A 462 -11.58 -26.74 -28.48
C ALA A 462 -12.15 -25.83 -27.38
N ALA A 463 -11.62 -24.61 -27.24
CA ALA A 463 -12.01 -23.66 -26.20
C ALA A 463 -13.29 -22.87 -26.54
N TYR A 464 -13.61 -22.68 -27.82
CA TYR A 464 -14.71 -21.83 -28.28
C TYR A 464 -15.63 -22.53 -29.29
N PRO A 465 -16.39 -23.56 -28.86
CA PRO A 465 -17.24 -24.37 -29.75
C PRO A 465 -18.43 -23.60 -30.37
N ALA A 466 -18.71 -22.39 -29.89
CA ALA A 466 -19.73 -21.50 -30.43
C ALA A 466 -19.27 -20.70 -31.66
N LEU A 467 -17.96 -20.64 -31.93
CA LEU A 467 -17.41 -20.01 -33.14
C LEU A 467 -17.27 -21.06 -34.24
N SER A 468 -17.67 -20.70 -35.46
CA SER A 468 -17.48 -21.59 -36.61
C SER A 468 -15.99 -21.68 -36.99
N GLU A 469 -15.61 -22.82 -37.56
CA GLU A 469 -14.23 -23.06 -38.02
C GLU A 469 -13.74 -21.97 -38.99
N GLN A 470 -14.61 -21.46 -39.86
CA GLN A 470 -14.29 -20.34 -40.75
C GLN A 470 -14.04 -19.01 -40.02
N GLN A 471 -14.72 -18.76 -38.88
CA GLN A 471 -14.49 -17.55 -38.09
C GLN A 471 -13.16 -17.61 -37.34
N ILE A 472 -12.82 -18.76 -36.76
CA ILE A 472 -11.54 -18.97 -36.06
C ILE A 472 -10.39 -18.85 -37.06
N ASP A 473 -10.53 -19.46 -38.23
CA ASP A 473 -9.51 -19.40 -39.28
C ASP A 473 -9.27 -17.97 -39.77
N SER A 474 -10.33 -17.14 -39.88
CA SER A 474 -10.23 -15.72 -40.26
C SER A 474 -9.47 -14.85 -39.25
N ILE A 475 -9.40 -15.28 -37.98
CA ILE A 475 -8.71 -14.57 -36.90
C ILE A 475 -7.21 -14.91 -36.87
N ILE A 476 -6.84 -16.18 -37.09
CA ILE A 476 -5.44 -16.64 -36.92
C ILE A 476 -4.66 -16.66 -38.25
N ASN A 477 -5.27 -17.06 -39.37
CA ASN A 477 -4.54 -17.18 -40.65
C ASN A 477 -3.80 -15.91 -41.10
N PRO A 478 -4.31 -14.67 -40.86
CA PRO A 478 -3.56 -13.46 -41.18
C PRO A 478 -2.20 -13.33 -40.48
N LEU A 479 -1.96 -14.08 -39.40
CA LEU A 479 -0.70 -14.09 -38.65
C LEU A 479 0.36 -15.00 -39.28
N ARG A 480 0.01 -15.81 -40.27
CA ARG A 480 0.92 -16.78 -40.91
C ARG A 480 2.01 -16.11 -41.76
N ASP A 481 1.71 -14.94 -42.32
CA ASP A 481 2.55 -14.21 -43.28
C ASP A 481 3.21 -12.94 -42.69
N LEU A 482 3.07 -12.71 -41.38
CA LEU A 482 3.68 -11.55 -40.71
C LEU A 482 5.13 -11.85 -40.29
N PRO A 483 6.09 -10.95 -40.56
CA PRO A 483 7.48 -11.14 -40.14
C PRO A 483 7.59 -11.13 -38.61
N ILE A 484 8.24 -12.16 -38.07
CA ILE A 484 8.55 -12.30 -36.64
C ILE A 484 9.52 -11.18 -36.27
N ILE A 485 9.21 -10.43 -35.20
CA ILE A 485 10.11 -9.40 -34.68
C ILE A 485 11.29 -10.10 -33.98
N GLN A 486 12.41 -10.24 -34.69
CA GLN A 486 13.71 -10.55 -34.09
C GLN A 486 14.56 -9.29 -34.19
N GLU A 487 15.01 -8.74 -33.05
CA GLU A 487 15.97 -7.64 -33.04
C GLU A 487 17.31 -8.11 -33.62
N GLU A 488 17.77 -7.44 -34.67
CA GLU A 488 19.08 -7.68 -35.28
C GLU A 488 20.22 -7.23 -34.35
N LYS A 489 21.19 -8.12 -34.20
CA LYS A 489 22.43 -7.92 -33.45
C LYS A 489 23.34 -6.94 -34.22
N PRO A 490 23.86 -5.84 -33.62
CA PRO A 490 24.78 -4.97 -34.31
C PRO A 490 26.16 -5.64 -34.50
N GLU A 491 26.75 -5.40 -35.68
CA GLU A 491 28.09 -5.84 -36.08
C GLU A 491 29.19 -5.36 -35.12
N SER A 492 30.19 -6.20 -34.93
CA SER A 492 31.37 -5.97 -34.10
C SER A 492 32.32 -4.92 -34.70
N GLU A 493 32.62 -3.86 -33.94
CA GLU A 493 33.72 -2.91 -34.23
C GLU A 493 35.10 -3.53 -33.90
N PRO A 494 36.18 -3.05 -34.54
CA PRO A 494 37.49 -3.70 -34.53
C PRO A 494 38.32 -3.41 -33.27
N GLU A 495 39.17 -4.36 -32.89
CA GLU A 495 40.08 -4.27 -31.72
C GLU A 495 41.03 -3.05 -31.79
N PRO A 496 41.29 -2.35 -30.67
CA PRO A 496 42.23 -1.25 -30.64
C PRO A 496 43.69 -1.73 -30.59
N GLU A 497 44.58 -0.98 -31.24
CA GLU A 497 46.03 -1.22 -31.33
C GLU A 497 46.75 -1.18 -29.96
N PRO A 498 47.86 -1.92 -29.79
CA PRO A 498 48.53 -2.07 -28.51
C PRO A 498 49.28 -0.80 -28.09
N ILE A 499 49.02 -0.35 -26.86
CA ILE A 499 49.73 0.75 -26.20
C ILE A 499 51.12 0.26 -25.75
N SER A 500 52.12 1.11 -25.94
CA SER A 500 53.55 0.89 -25.66
C SER A 500 53.88 0.36 -24.26
N GLU A 501 54.91 -0.49 -24.20
CA GLU A 501 55.44 -1.22 -23.03
C GLU A 501 55.55 -0.40 -21.73
N PRO A 502 55.14 -0.95 -20.56
CA PRO A 502 55.46 -0.38 -19.27
C PRO A 502 56.84 -0.84 -18.76
N GLU A 503 57.48 0.03 -17.99
CA GLU A 503 58.75 -0.14 -17.27
C GLU A 503 58.83 -1.42 -16.40
N PRO A 504 60.04 -1.92 -16.06
CA PRO A 504 60.22 -3.29 -15.57
C PRO A 504 59.60 -3.51 -14.20
N GLU A 505 58.63 -4.43 -14.13
CA GLU A 505 57.99 -4.92 -12.92
C GLU A 505 59.00 -5.61 -11.96
N LEU A 506 58.97 -5.21 -10.69
CA LEU A 506 59.56 -5.97 -9.59
C LEU A 506 58.82 -7.32 -9.47
N GLN A 507 59.47 -8.40 -9.90
CA GLN A 507 58.96 -9.77 -9.74
C GLN A 507 58.90 -10.14 -8.25
N LEU A 508 57.71 -10.09 -7.67
CA LEU A 508 57.41 -10.73 -6.38
C LEU A 508 57.31 -12.25 -6.61
N GLU A 509 58.20 -13.04 -6.00
CA GLU A 509 58.14 -14.51 -6.05
C GLU A 509 56.80 -15.03 -5.48
N GLU A 510 56.06 -15.83 -6.25
CA GLU A 510 54.87 -16.56 -5.78
C GLU A 510 55.25 -17.47 -4.60
N LYS A 511 54.81 -17.14 -3.38
CA LYS A 511 54.95 -18.03 -2.21
C LYS A 511 54.04 -19.25 -2.36
N LYS A 512 54.50 -20.28 -3.06
CA LYS A 512 53.78 -21.56 -3.17
C LYS A 512 53.75 -22.30 -1.84
N ILE A 513 52.56 -22.71 -1.40
CA ILE A 513 52.37 -23.55 -0.21
C ILE A 513 53.06 -24.91 -0.45
N PRO A 514 53.98 -25.36 0.42
CA PRO A 514 54.61 -26.67 0.31
C PRO A 514 53.60 -27.84 0.31
N ASP A 515 53.85 -28.87 -0.49
CA ASP A 515 52.90 -29.98 -0.71
C ASP A 515 52.46 -30.71 0.58
N HIS A 516 53.37 -30.85 1.55
CA HIS A 516 53.03 -31.47 2.85
C HIS A 516 52.02 -30.64 3.65
N ILE A 517 52.14 -29.31 3.62
CA ILE A 517 51.18 -28.39 4.26
C ILE A 517 49.84 -28.44 3.52
N ARG A 518 49.86 -28.52 2.17
CA ARG A 518 48.65 -28.66 1.35
C ARG A 518 47.88 -29.95 1.68
N GLN A 519 48.57 -31.06 1.93
CA GLN A 519 47.93 -32.31 2.37
C GLN A 519 47.28 -32.19 3.77
N GLU A 520 47.96 -31.54 4.71
CA GLU A 520 47.38 -31.26 6.04
C GLU A 520 46.16 -30.33 5.97
N MET A 521 46.23 -29.29 5.13
CA MET A 521 45.11 -28.39 4.85
C MET A 521 43.93 -29.16 4.25
N LYS A 522 44.16 -30.07 3.30
CA LYS A 522 43.11 -30.91 2.69
C LYS A 522 42.35 -31.74 3.74
N VAL A 523 43.07 -32.34 4.69
CA VAL A 523 42.44 -33.10 5.79
C VAL A 523 41.60 -32.20 6.71
N LYS A 524 42.13 -31.04 7.12
CA LYS A 524 41.40 -30.08 7.98
C LYS A 524 40.17 -29.52 7.27
N ALA A 525 40.31 -29.17 6.00
CA ALA A 525 39.28 -28.57 5.18
C ALA A 525 38.07 -29.52 4.99
N LYS A 526 38.29 -30.84 4.81
CA LYS A 526 37.20 -31.84 4.73
C LYS A 526 36.31 -31.94 5.97
N THR A 527 36.84 -31.59 7.14
CA THR A 527 36.09 -31.64 8.41
C THR A 527 35.34 -30.35 8.75
N LYS A 528 35.48 -29.30 7.93
CA LYS A 528 34.92 -27.97 8.19
C LYS A 528 33.91 -27.57 7.11
N ASN A 529 32.86 -26.86 7.53
CA ASN A 529 31.92 -26.24 6.61
C ASN A 529 32.52 -24.91 6.08
N LEU A 530 33.17 -24.97 4.92
CA LEU A 530 33.87 -23.84 4.30
C LEU A 530 32.95 -22.96 3.45
N LYS A 531 31.84 -22.51 4.02
CA LYS A 531 31.00 -21.50 3.38
C LYS A 531 31.59 -20.10 3.49
N THR A 532 31.22 -19.19 2.60
CA THR A 532 31.58 -17.76 2.69
C THR A 532 31.21 -17.16 4.04
N GLY A 533 32.01 -16.18 4.49
CA GLY A 533 31.78 -15.36 5.66
C GLY A 533 30.49 -14.52 5.61
N LEU A 534 30.31 -13.66 6.62
CA LEU A 534 29.17 -12.76 6.68
C LEU A 534 29.34 -11.67 5.61
N VAL A 535 28.43 -11.67 4.63
CA VAL A 535 28.45 -10.70 3.54
C VAL A 535 28.27 -9.27 4.09
N PRO A 536 29.15 -8.31 3.73
CA PRO A 536 29.03 -6.92 4.17
C PRO A 536 27.72 -6.27 3.70
N ASN A 537 27.20 -5.33 4.50
CA ASN A 537 25.99 -4.57 4.14
C ASN A 537 26.24 -3.49 3.07
N GLY A 538 27.52 -3.14 2.85
CA GLY A 538 27.97 -2.19 1.84
C GLY A 538 27.83 -0.73 2.24
N ASP A 539 27.84 -0.43 3.53
CA ASP A 539 27.70 0.95 4.01
C ASP A 539 28.93 1.80 3.61
N GLU A 540 30.14 1.21 3.60
CA GLU A 540 31.36 1.89 3.19
C GLU A 540 31.34 2.30 1.71
N LEU A 541 30.90 1.39 0.81
CA LEU A 541 30.75 1.71 -0.61
C LEU A 541 29.59 2.68 -0.86
N LYS A 542 28.52 2.60 -0.06
CA LYS A 542 27.37 3.50 -0.16
C LYS A 542 27.81 4.94 0.14
N ASP A 543 28.56 5.15 1.21
CA ASP A 543 29.04 6.48 1.59
C ASP A 543 29.93 7.09 0.50
N ILE A 544 30.79 6.28 -0.14
CA ILE A 544 31.59 6.70 -1.29
C ILE A 544 30.70 7.09 -2.48
N CYS A 545 29.70 6.27 -2.83
CA CYS A 545 28.76 6.57 -3.90
C CYS A 545 27.95 7.85 -3.62
N VAL A 546 27.50 8.04 -2.39
CA VAL A 546 26.75 9.25 -1.98
C VAL A 546 27.64 10.49 -2.03
N ASP A 547 28.87 10.42 -1.53
CA ASP A 547 29.85 11.51 -1.66
C ASP A 547 30.13 11.83 -3.13
N PHE A 548 30.36 10.80 -3.95
CA PHE A 548 30.55 10.94 -5.39
C PHE A 548 29.37 11.65 -6.04
N TYR A 549 28.14 11.18 -5.83
CA TYR A 549 26.94 11.81 -6.38
C TYR A 549 26.76 13.26 -5.92
N ASN A 550 27.03 13.56 -4.66
CA ASN A 550 26.95 14.93 -4.14
C ASN A 550 28.01 15.85 -4.77
N ARG A 551 29.25 15.37 -4.92
CA ARG A 551 30.31 16.12 -5.60
C ARG A 551 29.98 16.36 -7.07
N LYS A 552 29.54 15.32 -7.78
CA LYS A 552 29.16 15.42 -9.21
C LYS A 552 27.93 16.29 -9.43
N ARG A 553 26.98 16.29 -8.49
CA ARG A 553 25.86 17.25 -8.49
C ARG A 553 26.36 18.70 -8.44
N ILE A 554 27.29 19.01 -7.53
CA ILE A 554 27.87 20.36 -7.40
C ILE A 554 28.69 20.73 -8.63
N GLU A 555 29.46 19.80 -9.18
CA GLU A 555 30.25 19.99 -10.42
C GLU A 555 29.32 20.32 -11.61
N VAL A 556 28.29 19.51 -11.84
CA VAL A 556 27.32 19.71 -12.95
C VAL A 556 26.56 21.02 -12.80
N ILE A 557 26.09 21.36 -11.58
CA ILE A 557 25.39 22.64 -11.34
C ILE A 557 26.35 23.82 -11.49
N GLY A 558 27.59 23.70 -11.01
CA GLY A 558 28.60 24.73 -11.16
C GLY A 558 28.99 24.97 -12.62
N ASP A 559 28.98 23.93 -13.46
CA ASP A 559 29.22 24.05 -14.91
C ASP A 559 28.02 24.68 -15.64
N LEU A 560 26.79 24.43 -15.16
CA LEU A 560 25.60 25.15 -15.63
C LEU A 560 25.67 26.65 -15.33
N ASP A 561 26.23 27.04 -14.18
CA ASP A 561 26.40 28.44 -13.78
C ASP A 561 27.58 29.15 -14.48
N LYS A 562 28.61 28.42 -14.90
CA LYS A 562 29.84 28.96 -15.53
C LYS A 562 29.80 29.00 -17.06
N GLY A 563 28.88 28.28 -17.71
CA GLY A 563 28.73 28.32 -19.16
C GLY A 563 28.29 29.71 -19.63
N ASP A 564 29.00 30.29 -20.60
CA ASP A 564 28.62 31.52 -21.33
C ASP A 564 27.29 31.30 -22.08
N LEU A 565 26.17 31.31 -21.33
CA LEU A 565 24.81 31.11 -21.84
C LEU A 565 24.15 32.41 -22.31
N ASP A 566 24.91 33.51 -22.36
CA ASP A 566 24.45 34.87 -22.63
C ASP A 566 24.29 35.22 -24.12
N LYS A 567 24.31 34.21 -25.01
CA LYS A 567 24.09 34.39 -26.46
C LYS A 567 23.09 33.34 -26.96
N GLY A 568 21.92 33.81 -27.41
CA GLY A 568 20.72 33.02 -27.65
C GLY A 568 20.80 31.90 -28.69
N ILE A 569 19.68 31.15 -28.74
CA ILE A 569 19.30 30.05 -29.63
C ILE A 569 20.15 28.78 -29.44
N THR A 570 19.59 27.79 -28.71
CA THR A 570 19.82 26.31 -28.68
C THR A 570 21.25 25.73 -28.72
N LYS A 571 22.28 26.53 -28.99
CA LYS A 571 23.72 26.19 -29.06
C LYS A 571 24.45 26.39 -27.73
N SER A 572 23.79 26.99 -26.74
CA SER A 572 24.38 27.35 -25.45
C SER A 572 24.25 26.27 -24.38
N LEU A 573 23.42 25.23 -24.59
CA LEU A 573 23.42 24.03 -23.75
C LEU A 573 24.43 22.99 -24.26
N PRO A 574 25.27 22.39 -23.39
CA PRO A 574 26.33 21.45 -23.80
C PRO A 574 25.78 20.17 -24.44
N THR A 575 26.28 19.76 -25.62
CA THR A 575 25.76 18.60 -26.41
C THR A 575 25.77 17.28 -25.66
N LYS A 576 26.73 17.12 -24.73
CA LYS A 576 26.80 16.03 -23.74
C LYS A 576 27.33 16.65 -22.43
N PHE A 577 26.80 16.22 -21.29
CA PHE A 577 27.20 16.80 -20.00
C PHE A 577 28.60 16.39 -19.53
N VAL A 578 29.13 15.22 -19.95
CA VAL A 578 30.26 14.61 -19.24
C VAL A 578 31.16 13.74 -20.14
N PRO A 579 32.50 13.80 -19.96
CA PRO A 579 33.41 12.73 -20.39
C PRO A 579 33.34 11.52 -19.43
N LEU A 580 32.67 10.44 -19.87
CA LEU A 580 32.39 9.20 -19.12
C LEU A 580 33.63 8.57 -18.44
N GLU A 581 34.79 8.65 -19.09
CA GLU A 581 36.04 8.02 -18.62
C GLU A 581 36.55 8.67 -17.33
N SER A 582 36.60 10.00 -17.26
CA SER A 582 37.16 10.73 -16.10
C SER A 582 36.39 10.50 -14.79
N TRP A 583 35.08 10.32 -14.86
CA TRP A 583 34.23 10.07 -13.69
C TRP A 583 34.33 8.63 -13.23
N THR A 584 34.57 7.70 -14.16
CA THR A 584 34.81 6.30 -13.86
C THR A 584 36.12 6.14 -13.09
N ASP A 585 37.16 6.87 -13.47
CA ASP A 585 38.45 6.87 -12.78
C ASP A 585 38.35 7.45 -11.35
N ASP A 586 37.71 8.62 -11.16
CA ASP A 586 37.51 9.23 -9.82
C ASP A 586 36.73 8.32 -8.87
N LEU A 587 35.70 7.62 -9.37
CA LEU A 587 34.95 6.67 -8.55
C LEU A 587 35.76 5.40 -8.26
N SER A 588 36.48 4.89 -9.26
CA SER A 588 37.30 3.67 -9.14
C SER A 588 38.42 3.86 -8.12
N GLU A 589 39.13 5.00 -8.15
CA GLU A 589 40.19 5.32 -7.19
C GLU A 589 39.69 5.29 -5.74
N LYS A 590 38.47 5.78 -5.50
CA LYS A 590 37.86 5.81 -4.17
C LYS A 590 37.27 4.47 -3.72
N CYS A 591 36.69 3.70 -4.65
CA CYS A 591 36.09 2.40 -4.33
C CYS A 591 37.14 1.30 -4.14
N ARG A 592 38.29 1.42 -4.80
CA ARG A 592 39.34 0.40 -4.80
C ARG A 592 39.79 -0.04 -3.40
N PRO A 593 40.14 0.85 -2.44
CA PRO A 593 40.59 0.43 -1.11
C PRO A 593 39.53 -0.36 -0.33
N VAL A 594 38.26 -0.06 -0.51
CA VAL A 594 37.16 -0.76 0.16
C VAL A 594 36.94 -2.15 -0.46
N VAL A 595 37.03 -2.25 -1.79
CA VAL A 595 36.94 -3.54 -2.49
C VAL A 595 38.14 -4.43 -2.17
N GLU A 596 39.35 -3.88 -2.11
CA GLU A 596 40.55 -4.58 -1.64
C GLU A 596 40.36 -5.13 -0.23
N PHE A 597 39.82 -4.33 0.69
CA PHE A 597 39.53 -4.77 2.04
C PHE A 597 38.54 -5.95 2.08
N TYR A 598 37.45 -5.90 1.31
CA TYR A 598 36.50 -7.03 1.25
C TYR A 598 37.11 -8.29 0.63
N TYR A 599 37.96 -8.13 -0.39
CA TYR A 599 38.72 -9.23 -0.97
C TYR A 599 39.67 -9.87 0.06
N GLU A 600 40.47 -9.03 0.71
CA GLU A 600 41.51 -9.45 1.64
C GLU A 600 40.95 -10.09 2.90
N SER A 601 39.93 -9.47 3.49
CA SER A 601 39.31 -9.96 4.72
C SER A 601 38.73 -11.36 4.54
N GLU A 602 38.00 -11.61 3.45
CA GLU A 602 37.39 -12.92 3.21
C GLU A 602 38.41 -13.96 2.74
N ALA A 603 39.36 -13.59 1.88
CA ALA A 603 40.42 -14.50 1.44
C ALA A 603 41.27 -14.99 2.62
N LYS A 604 41.71 -14.08 3.49
CA LYS A 604 42.50 -14.41 4.69
C LYS A 604 41.68 -15.23 5.69
N SER A 605 40.43 -14.84 5.94
CA SER A 605 39.49 -15.58 6.80
C SER A 605 39.33 -17.04 6.34
N LEU A 606 39.18 -17.27 5.03
CA LEU A 606 39.13 -18.62 4.46
C LEU A 606 40.44 -19.38 4.69
N LEU A 607 41.59 -18.77 4.38
CA LEU A 607 42.91 -19.38 4.55
C LEU A 607 43.17 -19.80 6.01
N GLU A 608 42.79 -18.97 6.99
CA GLU A 608 42.86 -19.32 8.42
C GLU A 608 41.98 -20.53 8.75
N ARG A 609 40.75 -20.57 8.21
CA ARG A 609 39.80 -21.66 8.46
C ARG A 609 40.32 -22.99 7.93
N ILE A 610 41.04 -23.01 6.81
CA ILE A 610 41.68 -24.23 6.26
C ILE A 610 43.07 -24.51 6.85
N GLY A 611 43.59 -23.62 7.70
CA GLY A 611 44.85 -23.79 8.42
C GLY A 611 46.09 -23.40 7.62
N ALA A 612 45.94 -22.56 6.59
CA ALA A 612 47.04 -21.91 5.88
C ALA A 612 47.45 -20.61 6.59
N SER A 613 48.68 -20.15 6.34
CA SER A 613 49.07 -18.80 6.78
C SER A 613 48.29 -17.75 5.97
N PRO A 614 47.68 -16.74 6.62
CA PRO A 614 47.08 -15.59 5.93
C PRO A 614 48.03 -14.87 4.99
N ASP A 615 49.34 -14.94 5.24
CA ASP A 615 50.40 -14.29 4.45
C ASP A 615 50.61 -14.91 3.06
N VAL A 616 49.90 -16.01 2.75
CA VAL A 616 49.87 -16.61 1.41
C VAL A 616 49.06 -15.74 0.45
N PHE A 617 48.00 -15.10 0.94
CA PHE A 617 47.20 -14.18 0.13
C PHE A 617 47.75 -12.76 0.23
N SER A 618 47.90 -12.11 -0.93
CA SER A 618 48.20 -10.69 -0.99
C SER A 618 47.35 -10.02 -2.06
N VAL A 619 46.68 -8.93 -1.68
CA VAL A 619 46.02 -8.02 -2.64
C VAL A 619 47.00 -7.37 -3.61
N THR A 620 48.31 -7.40 -3.30
CA THR A 620 49.36 -6.87 -4.16
C THR A 620 49.86 -7.88 -5.20
N ASN A 621 49.33 -9.10 -5.23
CA ASN A 621 49.66 -10.08 -6.27
C ASN A 621 49.15 -9.58 -7.63
N PRO A 622 49.98 -9.54 -8.70
CA PRO A 622 49.58 -9.04 -10.02
C PRO A 622 48.25 -9.61 -10.55
N GLU A 623 47.99 -10.91 -10.35
CA GLU A 623 46.75 -11.53 -10.82
C GLU A 623 45.53 -11.12 -9.98
N THR A 624 45.72 -10.93 -8.67
CA THR A 624 44.69 -10.42 -7.76
C THR A 624 44.39 -8.94 -8.03
N VAL A 625 45.42 -8.13 -8.28
CA VAL A 625 45.30 -6.72 -8.67
C VAL A 625 44.48 -6.59 -9.95
N LYS A 626 44.83 -7.34 -11.00
CA LYS A 626 44.07 -7.34 -12.27
C LYS A 626 42.61 -7.72 -12.09
N ALA A 627 42.32 -8.71 -11.23
CA ALA A 627 40.96 -9.14 -10.94
C ALA A 627 40.14 -8.10 -10.17
N ILE A 628 40.76 -7.43 -9.20
CA ILE A 628 40.15 -6.33 -8.44
C ILE A 628 39.89 -5.13 -9.37
N ASP A 629 40.90 -4.69 -10.12
CA ASP A 629 40.81 -3.53 -11.00
C ASP A 629 39.73 -3.72 -12.06
N LYS A 630 39.65 -4.91 -12.69
CA LYS A 630 38.62 -5.23 -13.68
C LYS A 630 37.20 -5.08 -13.12
N ILE A 631 36.97 -5.54 -11.89
CA ILE A 631 35.63 -5.53 -11.27
C ILE A 631 35.27 -4.14 -10.75
N VAL A 632 36.22 -3.46 -10.10
CA VAL A 632 36.05 -2.07 -9.66
C VAL A 632 35.70 -1.20 -10.85
N TYR A 633 36.45 -1.32 -11.95
CA TYR A 633 36.21 -0.55 -13.16
C TYR A 633 34.85 -0.87 -13.79
N ALA A 634 34.50 -2.15 -13.97
CA ALA A 634 33.20 -2.54 -14.53
C ALA A 634 32.01 -2.02 -13.69
N PHE A 635 32.11 -2.10 -12.36
CA PHE A 635 31.13 -1.52 -11.45
C PHE A 635 31.01 0.00 -11.64
N CYS A 636 32.14 0.72 -11.55
CA CYS A 636 32.17 2.17 -11.61
C CYS A 636 31.67 2.67 -12.97
N GLN A 637 32.11 2.04 -14.05
CA GLN A 637 31.68 2.32 -15.41
C GLN A 637 30.17 2.17 -15.55
N SER A 638 29.60 1.05 -15.09
CA SER A 638 28.15 0.82 -15.19
C SER A 638 27.31 1.83 -14.39
N THR A 639 27.87 2.32 -13.28
CA THR A 639 27.24 3.31 -12.40
C THR A 639 27.29 4.70 -13.02
N VAL A 640 28.43 5.07 -13.61
CA VAL A 640 28.63 6.34 -14.30
C VAL A 640 27.83 6.40 -15.60
N GLU A 641 27.79 5.32 -16.38
CA GLU A 641 27.01 5.23 -17.62
C GLU A 641 25.51 5.44 -17.37
N SER A 642 24.94 4.77 -16.37
CA SER A 642 23.52 4.92 -16.04
C SER A 642 23.20 6.34 -15.56
N THR A 643 24.06 6.93 -14.73
CA THR A 643 23.93 8.32 -14.27
C THR A 643 24.01 9.30 -15.44
N THR A 644 24.99 9.11 -16.32
CA THR A 644 25.22 9.96 -17.49
C THR A 644 24.09 9.86 -18.49
N LYS A 645 23.52 8.66 -18.69
CA LYS A 645 22.32 8.46 -19.49
C LYS A 645 21.15 9.28 -18.96
N SER A 646 20.84 9.19 -17.67
CA SER A 646 19.76 9.97 -17.06
C SER A 646 19.97 11.49 -17.18
N LEU A 647 21.20 11.97 -17.06
CA LEU A 647 21.52 13.39 -17.25
C LEU A 647 21.37 13.83 -18.72
N ASN A 648 21.81 13.00 -19.67
CA ASN A 648 21.66 13.29 -21.09
C ASN A 648 20.19 13.23 -21.55
N ASP A 649 19.40 12.31 -21.01
CA ASP A 649 17.96 12.22 -21.27
C ASP A 649 17.25 13.49 -20.77
N ALA A 650 17.58 13.94 -19.54
CA ALA A 650 17.03 15.19 -18.99
C ALA A 650 17.46 16.42 -19.78
N LEU A 651 18.69 16.44 -20.30
CA LEU A 651 19.17 17.51 -21.16
C LEU A 651 18.46 17.53 -22.52
N THR A 652 18.22 16.35 -23.10
CA THR A 652 17.48 16.21 -24.37
C THR A 652 16.05 16.72 -24.20
N GLN A 653 15.38 16.32 -23.12
CA GLN A 653 14.06 16.83 -22.77
C GLN A 653 14.07 18.35 -22.59
N LEU A 654 15.07 18.93 -21.92
CA LEU A 654 15.17 20.38 -21.77
C LEU A 654 15.41 21.08 -23.12
N ARG A 655 16.18 20.50 -24.03
CA ARG A 655 16.35 21.04 -25.39
C ARG A 655 15.05 21.05 -26.16
N ASP A 656 14.29 19.97 -26.07
CA ASP A 656 12.99 19.85 -26.72
C ASP A 656 12.02 20.90 -26.16
N GLU A 657 12.04 21.12 -24.84
CA GLU A 657 11.27 22.18 -24.15
C GLU A 657 11.72 23.60 -24.55
N LEU A 658 13.03 23.84 -24.70
CA LEU A 658 13.57 25.15 -25.12
C LEU A 658 13.26 25.49 -26.57
N SER A 659 13.19 24.47 -27.43
CA SER A 659 12.75 24.60 -28.83
C SER A 659 11.30 25.12 -28.92
N GLN A 660 10.53 25.02 -27.83
CA GLN A 660 9.13 25.41 -27.70
C GLN A 660 8.92 26.80 -27.05
N GLY A 661 9.98 27.58 -26.80
CA GLY A 661 9.87 29.03 -26.53
C GLY A 661 10.11 29.52 -25.09
N LEU A 662 10.93 28.83 -24.29
CA LEU A 662 11.35 29.29 -22.95
C LEU A 662 12.41 30.42 -23.01
N GLU A 663 12.29 31.44 -22.13
CA GLU A 663 13.32 32.46 -21.92
C GLU A 663 14.53 31.87 -21.16
N THR A 664 15.73 32.36 -21.47
CA THR A 664 17.02 31.75 -21.07
C THR A 664 17.22 31.64 -19.55
N GLY A 665 16.68 32.57 -18.76
CA GLY A 665 16.79 32.57 -17.29
C GLY A 665 16.02 31.43 -16.60
N ASP A 666 14.88 31.04 -17.15
CA ASP A 666 14.03 29.97 -16.60
C ASP A 666 14.59 28.58 -16.91
N SER A 667 15.33 28.46 -18.01
CA SER A 667 15.95 27.20 -18.46
C SER A 667 17.02 26.68 -17.50
N ILE A 668 17.84 27.58 -16.93
CA ILE A 668 18.90 27.24 -15.98
C ILE A 668 18.31 26.80 -14.64
N GLN A 669 17.25 27.48 -14.18
CA GLN A 669 16.56 27.11 -12.94
C GLN A 669 15.85 25.75 -13.09
N LEU A 670 15.21 25.51 -14.22
CA LEU A 670 14.56 24.23 -14.52
C LEU A 670 15.58 23.11 -14.66
N MET A 671 16.71 23.34 -15.35
CA MET A 671 17.79 22.36 -15.44
C MET A 671 18.39 22.05 -14.08
N THR A 672 18.67 23.09 -13.29
CA THR A 672 19.20 22.94 -11.92
C THR A 672 18.27 22.09 -11.07
N LYS A 673 16.95 22.30 -11.18
CA LYS A 673 15.95 21.47 -10.50
C LYS A 673 15.98 20.02 -10.99
N LYS A 674 15.98 19.78 -12.31
CA LYS A 674 16.05 18.42 -12.89
C LYS A 674 17.33 17.67 -12.45
N VAL A 675 18.49 18.34 -12.44
CA VAL A 675 19.75 17.78 -11.94
C VAL A 675 19.63 17.44 -10.45
N ASN A 676 19.06 18.33 -9.64
CA ASN A 676 18.85 18.08 -8.21
C ASN A 676 17.98 16.84 -7.97
N ASP A 677 16.87 16.70 -8.69
CA ASP A 677 15.94 15.59 -8.52
C ASP A 677 16.58 14.24 -8.90
N ILE A 678 17.37 14.21 -9.99
CA ILE A 678 18.11 13.01 -10.42
C ILE A 678 19.10 12.56 -9.35
N PHE A 679 19.97 13.47 -8.88
CA PHE A 679 20.98 13.13 -7.87
C PHE A 679 20.37 12.81 -6.49
N GLU A 680 19.22 13.41 -6.13
CA GLU A 680 18.49 13.05 -4.92
C GLU A 680 17.90 11.63 -4.99
N GLY A 681 17.39 11.22 -6.16
CA GLY A 681 16.95 9.85 -6.39
C GLY A 681 18.09 8.83 -6.30
N LEU A 682 19.24 9.16 -6.90
CA LEU A 682 20.44 8.31 -6.91
C LEU A 682 21.00 8.09 -5.50
N THR A 683 21.02 9.14 -4.67
CA THR A 683 21.56 9.07 -3.30
C THR A 683 20.66 8.32 -2.33
N LYS A 684 19.32 8.42 -2.45
CA LYS A 684 18.38 7.81 -1.49
C LYS A 684 18.24 6.29 -1.63
N ASN A 685 18.01 5.81 -2.86
CA ASN A 685 17.57 4.42 -3.07
C ASN A 685 18.56 3.60 -3.90
N HIS A 686 19.20 4.20 -4.91
CA HIS A 686 20.11 3.48 -5.80
C HIS A 686 21.47 3.21 -5.15
N ALA A 687 22.07 4.20 -4.46
CA ALA A 687 23.38 4.05 -3.84
C ALA A 687 23.45 2.85 -2.88
N GLN A 688 22.45 2.65 -2.01
CA GLN A 688 22.41 1.50 -1.10
C GLN A 688 22.24 0.18 -1.84
N MET A 689 21.39 0.14 -2.86
CA MET A 689 21.12 -1.09 -3.62
C MET A 689 22.35 -1.55 -4.40
N ILE A 690 23.03 -0.60 -5.05
CA ILE A 690 24.27 -0.82 -5.79
C ILE A 690 25.38 -1.25 -4.82
N ALA A 691 25.62 -0.47 -3.76
CA ALA A 691 26.68 -0.75 -2.79
C ALA A 691 26.54 -2.12 -2.13
N ARG A 692 25.32 -2.54 -1.77
CA ARG A 692 25.06 -3.87 -1.22
C ARG A 692 25.38 -4.98 -2.23
N THR A 693 25.05 -4.77 -3.51
CA THR A 693 25.27 -5.76 -4.58
C THR A 693 26.77 -5.91 -4.86
N GLU A 694 27.50 -4.81 -4.93
CA GLU A 694 28.94 -4.84 -5.24
C GLU A 694 29.80 -5.25 -4.06
N SER A 695 29.41 -4.91 -2.83
CA SER A 695 30.07 -5.44 -1.62
C SER A 695 29.93 -6.95 -1.52
N ALA A 696 28.74 -7.48 -1.85
CA ALA A 696 28.52 -8.91 -1.92
C ALA A 696 29.40 -9.56 -2.99
N ARG A 697 29.49 -8.96 -4.18
CA ARG A 697 30.33 -9.46 -5.27
C ARG A 697 31.82 -9.48 -4.90
N ALA A 698 32.34 -8.39 -4.34
CA ALA A 698 33.73 -8.28 -3.89
C ALA A 698 34.08 -9.34 -2.83
N HIS A 699 33.20 -9.52 -1.83
CA HIS A 699 33.36 -10.52 -0.80
C HIS A 699 33.41 -11.95 -1.36
N HIS A 700 32.51 -12.31 -2.28
CA HIS A 700 32.51 -13.64 -2.90
C HIS A 700 33.73 -13.89 -3.79
N MET A 701 34.26 -12.85 -4.45
CA MET A 701 35.51 -13.01 -5.20
C MET A 701 36.72 -13.22 -4.29
N GLY A 702 36.80 -12.50 -3.17
CA GLY A 702 37.83 -12.75 -2.16
C GLY A 702 37.83 -14.21 -1.70
N PHE A 703 36.64 -14.76 -1.48
CA PHE A 703 36.47 -16.19 -1.19
C PHE A 703 36.98 -17.10 -2.31
N ILE A 704 36.63 -16.84 -3.58
CA ILE A 704 37.08 -17.64 -4.73
C ILE A 704 38.60 -17.55 -4.88
N GLN A 705 39.18 -16.36 -4.72
CA GLN A 705 40.62 -16.18 -4.82
C GLN A 705 41.35 -16.91 -3.70
N GLY A 706 40.87 -16.84 -2.45
CA GLY A 706 41.39 -17.64 -1.35
C GLY A 706 41.27 -19.16 -1.59
N CYS A 707 40.20 -19.60 -2.27
CA CYS A 707 40.08 -21.00 -2.70
C CYS A 707 41.16 -21.39 -3.71
N LYS A 708 41.43 -20.54 -4.70
CA LYS A 708 42.48 -20.74 -5.72
C LYS A 708 43.88 -20.80 -5.08
N ASP A 709 44.19 -19.81 -4.24
CA ASP A 709 45.51 -19.67 -3.61
C ASP A 709 45.79 -20.80 -2.61
N SER A 710 44.75 -21.39 -2.02
CA SER A 710 44.90 -22.57 -1.16
C SER A 710 45.42 -23.80 -1.92
N GLY A 711 45.04 -23.96 -3.20
CA GLY A 711 45.28 -25.17 -3.99
C GLY A 711 44.63 -26.45 -3.44
N VAL A 712 43.67 -26.34 -2.52
CA VAL A 712 42.98 -27.49 -1.87
C VAL A 712 41.54 -27.65 -2.36
N VAL A 713 40.89 -26.55 -2.76
CA VAL A 713 39.49 -26.54 -3.21
C VAL A 713 39.42 -26.94 -4.68
N SER A 714 38.47 -27.81 -5.04
CA SER A 714 38.26 -28.30 -6.40
C SER A 714 37.05 -27.69 -7.11
N GLY A 715 36.08 -27.19 -6.34
CA GLY A 715 34.86 -26.60 -6.87
C GLY A 715 34.11 -25.71 -5.89
N LEU A 716 33.04 -25.11 -6.39
CA LEU A 716 32.18 -24.18 -5.67
C LEU A 716 30.75 -24.69 -5.73
N LYS A 717 30.09 -24.73 -4.57
CA LYS A 717 28.67 -25.07 -4.44
C LYS A 717 27.87 -23.82 -4.08
N TRP A 718 26.78 -23.56 -4.81
CA TRP A 718 25.87 -22.46 -4.48
C TRP A 718 24.96 -22.86 -3.32
N LEU A 719 24.80 -21.97 -2.34
CA LEU A 719 23.87 -22.13 -1.22
C LEU A 719 22.83 -21.02 -1.29
N ALA A 720 21.61 -21.37 -1.69
CA ALA A 720 20.52 -20.42 -1.78
C ALA A 720 20.05 -19.99 -0.37
N SER A 721 19.78 -18.70 -0.19
CA SER A 721 19.20 -18.23 1.06
C SER A 721 17.71 -18.55 1.10
N PRO A 722 17.17 -19.12 2.19
CA PRO A 722 15.73 -19.29 2.36
C PRO A 722 14.98 -17.94 2.50
N ASP A 723 15.71 -16.87 2.84
CA ASP A 723 15.19 -15.51 3.01
C ASP A 723 15.27 -14.67 1.72
N ASP A 724 15.49 -15.32 0.56
CA ASP A 724 15.56 -14.64 -0.74
C ASP A 724 14.14 -14.38 -1.28
N PRO A 725 13.75 -13.10 -1.50
CA PRO A 725 12.34 -12.72 -1.67
C PRO A 725 11.71 -13.13 -3.01
N ASP A 726 12.50 -13.45 -4.03
CA ASP A 726 12.01 -13.68 -5.41
C ASP A 726 12.15 -15.14 -5.89
N GLY A 727 12.76 -16.01 -5.08
CA GLY A 727 12.92 -17.44 -5.38
C GLY A 727 13.82 -17.79 -6.56
N ARG A 728 14.39 -16.81 -7.28
CA ARG A 728 15.20 -17.06 -8.51
C ARG A 728 16.47 -17.86 -8.23
N CYS A 729 17.03 -17.72 -7.03
CA CYS A 729 18.22 -18.45 -6.63
C CYS A 729 17.96 -19.94 -6.27
N LYS A 730 16.70 -20.38 -6.11
CA LYS A 730 16.39 -21.75 -5.68
C LYS A 730 16.88 -22.80 -6.67
N GLU A 731 16.82 -22.51 -7.96
CA GLU A 731 17.29 -23.44 -9.01
C GLU A 731 18.80 -23.61 -9.03
N LEU A 732 19.54 -22.69 -8.39
CA LEU A 732 20.98 -22.79 -8.23
C LEU A 732 21.37 -23.54 -6.95
N ASP A 733 20.44 -23.73 -6.01
CA ASP A 733 20.75 -24.33 -4.72
C ASP A 733 21.36 -25.72 -4.89
N GLY A 734 22.55 -25.86 -4.34
CA GLY A 734 23.33 -27.08 -4.36
C GLY A 734 24.01 -27.45 -5.68
N LYS A 735 23.88 -26.65 -6.75
CA LYS A 735 24.69 -26.82 -7.97
C LYS A 735 26.18 -26.65 -7.64
N VAL A 736 27.03 -27.41 -8.32
CA VAL A 736 28.49 -27.38 -8.16
C VAL A 736 29.15 -27.07 -9.49
N VAL A 737 30.09 -26.13 -9.48
CA VAL A 737 30.93 -25.77 -10.64
C VAL A 737 32.42 -25.88 -10.26
N LYS A 738 33.29 -25.98 -11.28
CA LYS A 738 34.74 -25.84 -11.06
C LYS A 738 35.07 -24.42 -10.59
N LEU A 739 36.26 -24.20 -10.02
CA LEU A 739 36.68 -22.88 -9.51
C LEU A 739 36.59 -21.74 -10.54
N ASP A 740 36.81 -22.02 -11.82
CA ASP A 740 36.67 -21.04 -12.93
C ASP A 740 35.35 -21.20 -13.72
N GLY A 741 34.44 -22.05 -13.25
CA GLY A 741 33.17 -22.34 -13.88
C GLY A 741 32.10 -21.28 -13.58
N SER A 742 31.13 -21.15 -14.48
CA SER A 742 29.96 -20.27 -14.28
C SER A 742 28.73 -21.10 -13.94
N PHE A 743 27.91 -20.61 -13.00
CA PHE A 743 26.61 -21.22 -12.66
C PHE A 743 25.54 -20.93 -13.71
N ILE A 744 25.63 -19.76 -14.35
CA ILE A 744 24.75 -19.32 -15.45
C ILE A 744 25.61 -18.67 -16.54
N THR A 745 25.28 -18.95 -17.80
CA THR A 745 25.91 -18.35 -18.97
C THR A 745 24.86 -17.66 -19.86
N GLY A 746 25.09 -16.42 -20.27
CA GLY A 746 24.34 -15.74 -21.33
C GLY A 746 23.01 -15.08 -20.95
N GLN A 747 22.80 -14.65 -19.70
CA GLN A 747 21.51 -14.07 -19.24
C GLN A 747 21.50 -12.54 -19.02
N SER A 748 22.59 -11.82 -19.27
CA SER A 748 22.67 -10.36 -19.05
C SER A 748 22.89 -9.60 -20.35
N ASN A 749 22.19 -8.47 -20.52
CA ASN A 749 22.40 -7.50 -21.59
C ASN A 749 23.71 -6.70 -21.42
N LYS A 750 24.45 -6.90 -20.33
CA LYS A 750 25.79 -6.35 -20.10
C LYS A 750 26.85 -7.45 -20.25
N PRO A 751 27.80 -7.36 -21.19
CA PRO A 751 28.79 -8.41 -21.46
C PRO A 751 29.59 -8.84 -20.22
N GLU A 752 29.87 -7.90 -19.31
CA GLU A 752 30.70 -8.09 -18.11
C GLU A 752 29.97 -8.93 -17.03
N TYR A 753 28.63 -8.98 -17.08
CA TYR A 753 27.78 -9.74 -16.16
C TYR A 753 27.04 -10.88 -16.85
N SER A 754 27.42 -11.21 -18.10
CA SER A 754 26.80 -12.25 -18.91
C SER A 754 26.98 -13.66 -18.32
N ASN A 755 28.08 -13.88 -17.59
CA ASN A 755 28.41 -15.16 -16.95
C ASN A 755 28.47 -14.99 -15.44
N ILE A 756 27.60 -15.71 -14.71
CA ILE A 756 27.47 -15.58 -13.26
C ILE A 756 28.25 -16.71 -12.60
N GLN A 757 29.40 -16.37 -12.01
CA GLN A 757 30.29 -17.32 -11.33
C GLN A 757 30.02 -17.43 -9.82
N MET A 758 29.23 -16.51 -9.25
CA MET A 758 29.04 -16.36 -7.82
C MET A 758 27.79 -15.53 -7.49
N PRO A 759 27.28 -15.58 -6.25
CA PRO A 759 26.33 -14.60 -5.76
C PRO A 759 26.93 -13.18 -5.77
N PRO A 760 26.11 -12.13 -5.95
CA PRO A 760 24.65 -12.14 -6.07
C PRO A 760 24.12 -12.42 -7.49
N LEU A 761 23.00 -13.16 -7.61
CA LEU A 761 22.28 -13.34 -8.89
C LEU A 761 21.43 -12.12 -9.26
N HIS A 762 20.86 -11.45 -8.26
CA HIS A 762 19.97 -10.31 -8.42
C HIS A 762 20.21 -9.31 -7.27
N PRO A 763 19.68 -8.08 -7.38
CA PRO A 763 19.79 -7.11 -6.29
C PRO A 763 19.26 -7.69 -4.97
N ARG A 764 19.95 -7.39 -3.87
CA ARG A 764 19.64 -7.86 -2.50
C ARG A 764 19.74 -9.37 -2.24
N CYS A 765 20.30 -10.15 -3.17
CA CYS A 765 20.56 -11.57 -2.97
C CYS A 765 21.41 -11.82 -1.72
N LYS A 766 21.04 -12.84 -0.93
CA LYS A 766 21.72 -13.25 0.31
C LYS A 766 22.38 -14.63 0.21
N CYS A 767 22.52 -15.16 -1.00
CA CYS A 767 23.12 -16.46 -1.24
C CYS A 767 24.60 -16.48 -0.87
N GLN A 768 25.11 -17.68 -0.59
CA GLN A 768 26.49 -17.92 -0.17
C GLN A 768 27.15 -18.96 -1.09
N LEU A 769 28.49 -18.99 -1.08
CA LEU A 769 29.25 -20.09 -1.70
C LEU A 769 29.77 -21.04 -0.64
N LEU A 770 29.91 -22.31 -1.02
CA LEU A 770 30.56 -23.36 -0.23
C LEU A 770 31.70 -23.96 -1.05
N ALA A 771 32.91 -23.97 -0.48
CA ALA A 771 34.05 -24.64 -1.09
C ALA A 771 33.86 -26.16 -1.07
N VAL A 772 34.07 -26.80 -2.22
CA VAL A 772 34.05 -28.25 -2.41
C VAL A 772 35.49 -28.74 -2.55
N ILE A 773 35.83 -29.80 -1.83
CA ILE A 773 37.19 -30.37 -1.79
C ILE A 773 37.08 -31.81 -2.31
N ASP A 774 37.83 -32.13 -3.36
CA ASP A 774 37.91 -33.50 -3.88
C ASP A 774 38.59 -34.42 -2.87
N ASP A 775 38.27 -35.72 -2.92
CA ASP A 775 38.87 -36.68 -1.99
C ASP A 775 40.38 -36.87 -2.16
#